data_AF-A0A6N8V3T9-F1
#
_entry.id   AF-A0A6N8V3T9-F1
#
_cell.length_a   1.000
_cell.length_b   1.000
_cell.length_c   1.000
_cell.angle_alpha   90.00
_cell.angle_beta   90.00
_cell.angle_gamma   90.00
#
_symmetry.space_group_name_H-M   'P 1'
#
loop_
_entity.id
_entity.type
_entity.pdbx_description
1 polymer ?
#
loop_
_entity_poly.entity_id
_entity_poly.type
_entity_poly.pdbx_seq_one_letter_code
_entity_poly.pdbx_strand_id
1 'polypeptide(L)'
;MQRLVTTALALCLAHTAATQVAPATATAQTPDRVAAGLTWRYIGPAIAGGRISDLEVVPGTQSHIYVGAASGGVWESVNHGTTWTPIFDDQPNISVGDIALAPSDPLEIWVGTGEANNRNSSPWGQGVYHSSDGGKTWRLTGLEDTRHVGRIVVHPTDPDRVWVAAVGHLFGPNEERGVFRTTDRGATWEKLLYIDEHTGATDLAMDPSDPAILYAAMYQRQRRAHGFIGGGPGSGIYKSTDGGNTWRELTEGLPEGDMGRIGLAVSRRNPQLVMAVVEAEEGGIFKSTDRGESWTRVNELNQRPMYYSQLRIDPNDDETVYLVAGSLHRTTNGGETFATVAQEVVYNTGVHVDHHDLWIDPENSAHMILGNDGGLYSTWDRGDNWTFISNIPIQQFYDIDLDMADPYNVYGGLQDNNSYRGPSRTTRYHGILNRDWQVVGYGDGMYAETDPSDTGIAYITSQNAGIMRVDMATGDRKALKPFPRDTTEEYSFDWKSPILVSPHNTNRVYLGGNRLFISDDRGDSWRPTEELTRGLHPDSLPIMGMMPDSTTFSKHDGVSGYGEITAGAEAPVTAGVIWVGADDGTVQVSRDDGDGWTDVTANLMAAAGAPPFPYYVSWVETSHFEGERAYVSLDGHWDDDYAPYIFVTEDLGATWRSLTGGLASATVNVVREYHANPNVLIVGAEDGAFASIDRGATWGHLGSGMPAVPVDDIEIHPRDNDVVAGTHGRGIYVLDDIGLITPYLHIESDGVAGTMTAVDEPIFTPPRPATMFLYRNDVPSQGQGMFRAANPAYGAWFDYWLPDAVDEGARFAIHDASGAVVRTIDGPGAPGLNRVTWDLRHDPIPHDTTRYAVPNLDSGPDGPFVLPGQFTVVLTVGDERRQQDLTVRPDERLRISEADRLARYEFTLELHELKRLAYEEGVSAYDLEREASEAVEALEGADDVDEDVLERAKELAAEIEEVADEWRDINNNIRNWWTGLLGNFDGGPSTTGSLTSPSDDQRRRLGRLTDEARVAGERLDEVEGDVIAELRGLSR
;
A
#
# COMPACT_ATOMS: atom_id res chain seq x y z
N MET A 1 -64.47 28.83 49.79
CA MET A 1 -64.06 28.82 51.21
C MET A 1 -62.59 28.42 51.26
N GLN A 2 -61.71 29.17 51.95
CA GLN A 2 -60.33 28.79 52.38
C GLN A 2 -59.33 28.35 51.26
N ARG A 3 -58.02 28.67 51.28
CA ARG A 3 -57.19 29.66 52.00
C ARG A 3 -55.85 29.83 51.23
N LEU A 4 -55.33 31.07 51.12
CA LEU A 4 -53.97 31.56 51.46
C LEU A 4 -52.75 30.59 51.38
N VAL A 5 -51.50 30.96 50.99
CA VAL A 5 -50.82 32.19 50.45
C VAL A 5 -49.37 31.73 50.07
N THR A 6 -48.46 32.38 49.31
CA THR A 6 -48.23 33.82 49.03
C THR A 6 -48.29 34.13 47.51
N THR A 7 -47.42 34.82 46.74
CA THR A 7 -46.04 35.36 46.91
C THR A 7 -45.89 36.72 46.16
N ALA A 8 -44.76 37.41 46.39
CA ALA A 8 -44.33 38.74 45.95
C ALA A 8 -44.72 39.26 44.54
N LEU A 9 -44.82 40.59 44.45
CA LEU A 9 -45.18 41.38 43.26
C LEU A 9 -43.93 42.03 42.62
N ALA A 10 -43.95 42.25 41.30
CA ALA A 10 -42.89 42.97 40.57
C ALA A 10 -43.36 44.35 40.08
N LEU A 11 -42.43 45.28 39.80
CA LEU A 11 -42.31 45.94 38.49
C LEU A 11 -41.04 46.82 38.33
N CYS A 12 -40.54 46.85 37.10
CA CYS A 12 -39.74 47.90 36.43
C CYS A 12 -38.50 48.51 37.11
N LEU A 13 -37.33 48.23 36.51
CA LEU A 13 -36.49 49.26 35.88
C LEU A 13 -35.69 48.65 34.72
N ALA A 14 -35.19 49.48 33.80
CA ALA A 14 -34.66 49.05 32.51
C ALA A 14 -33.27 48.37 32.60
N HIS A 15 -32.97 47.51 31.63
CA HIS A 15 -31.61 47.09 31.28
C HIS A 15 -31.43 47.18 29.76
N THR A 16 -30.29 47.71 29.33
CA THR A 16 -29.84 47.65 27.94
C THR A 16 -29.37 46.24 27.63
N ALA A 17 -30.05 45.55 26.69
CA ALA A 17 -29.57 44.28 26.18
C ALA A 17 -28.34 44.52 25.29
N ALA A 18 -27.15 44.44 25.89
CA ALA A 18 -25.94 44.19 25.12
C ALA A 18 -26.05 42.78 24.56
N THR A 19 -26.06 42.64 23.24
CA THR A 19 -25.88 41.35 22.59
C THR A 19 -24.44 40.91 22.81
N GLN A 20 -24.21 40.15 23.88
CA GLN A 20 -23.05 39.26 23.92
C GLN A 20 -23.24 38.27 22.79
N VAL A 21 -22.52 38.52 21.68
CA VAL A 21 -22.14 37.44 20.77
C VAL A 21 -21.38 36.44 21.65
N ALA A 22 -21.93 35.24 21.80
CA ALA A 22 -21.16 34.15 22.39
C ALA A 22 -19.95 33.94 21.47
N PRO A 23 -18.71 33.82 22.00
CA PRO A 23 -17.58 33.46 21.16
C PRO A 23 -17.92 32.15 20.45
N ALA A 24 -17.59 32.05 19.16
CA ALA A 24 -17.64 30.78 18.48
C ALA A 24 -16.75 29.81 19.28
N THR A 25 -17.30 28.67 19.69
CA THR A 25 -16.51 27.62 20.31
C THR A 25 -15.68 26.99 19.22
N ALA A 26 -14.40 27.39 19.12
CA ALA A 26 -13.45 26.81 18.18
C ALA A 26 -13.55 25.29 18.22
N THR A 27 -13.74 24.66 17.07
CA THR A 27 -13.89 23.21 17.01
C THR A 27 -12.53 22.59 17.27
N ALA A 28 -12.45 21.69 18.25
CA ALA A 28 -11.23 20.93 18.49
C ALA A 28 -10.88 20.12 17.24
N GLN A 29 -9.62 20.13 16.81
CA GLN A 29 -9.17 19.29 15.72
C GLN A 29 -9.08 17.83 16.21
N THR A 30 -9.59 16.89 15.40
CA THR A 30 -9.24 15.47 15.53
C THR A 30 -8.15 15.14 14.53
N PRO A 31 -7.28 14.14 14.78
CA PRO A 31 -6.27 13.74 13.81
C PRO A 31 -6.89 13.35 12.46
N ASP A 32 -8.02 12.64 12.46
CA ASP A 32 -8.76 12.28 11.24
C ASP A 32 -9.13 13.53 10.41
N ARG A 33 -9.62 14.60 11.04
CA ARG A 33 -10.03 15.83 10.33
C ARG A 33 -8.84 16.54 9.68
N VAL A 34 -7.67 16.48 10.30
CA VAL A 34 -6.45 17.11 9.76
C VAL A 34 -5.83 16.23 8.66
N ALA A 35 -5.92 14.91 8.79
CA ALA A 35 -5.38 13.95 7.85
C ALA A 35 -6.31 13.64 6.64
N ALA A 36 -7.61 13.92 6.73
CA ALA A 36 -8.61 13.58 5.68
C ALA A 36 -8.33 14.20 4.29
N GLY A 37 -7.50 15.24 4.19
CA GLY A 37 -7.04 15.81 2.92
C GLY A 37 -5.81 15.12 2.29
N LEU A 38 -5.26 14.10 2.96
CA LEU A 38 -4.09 13.33 2.51
C LEU A 38 -4.51 11.96 1.97
N THR A 39 -3.85 11.51 0.90
CA THR A 39 -4.11 10.22 0.25
C THR A 39 -2.79 9.51 -0.04
N TRP A 40 -2.68 8.26 0.41
CA TRP A 40 -1.54 7.40 0.16
C TRP A 40 -1.45 7.01 -1.31
N ARG A 41 -0.27 7.19 -1.88
CA ARG A 41 0.09 6.78 -3.24
C ARG A 41 0.90 5.50 -3.17
N TYR A 42 0.29 4.39 -3.55
CA TYR A 42 1.00 3.12 -3.74
C TYR A 42 2.08 3.24 -4.83
N ILE A 43 3.28 2.70 -4.60
CA ILE A 43 4.43 2.79 -5.53
C ILE A 43 4.99 1.45 -6.04
N GLY A 44 4.50 0.32 -5.54
CA GLY A 44 5.02 -1.01 -5.88
C GLY A 44 5.96 -1.59 -4.80
N PRO A 45 6.84 -2.52 -5.18
CA PRO A 45 6.83 -3.28 -6.43
C PRO A 45 5.67 -4.28 -6.47
N ALA A 46 5.41 -4.93 -7.62
CA ALA A 46 4.70 -6.21 -7.70
C ALA A 46 5.62 -7.35 -8.20
N ILE A 47 6.94 -7.11 -8.25
CA ILE A 47 7.90 -7.94 -9.01
C ILE A 47 8.16 -9.33 -8.43
N ALA A 48 8.03 -9.48 -7.11
CA ALA A 48 8.34 -10.72 -6.40
C ALA A 48 7.10 -11.52 -5.99
N GLY A 49 5.89 -11.03 -6.27
CA GLY A 49 4.68 -11.61 -5.67
C GLY A 49 4.72 -11.49 -4.14
N GLY A 50 4.21 -12.50 -3.45
CA GLY A 50 4.12 -12.54 -1.99
C GLY A 50 3.23 -13.70 -1.57
N ARG A 51 3.21 -14.00 -0.27
CA ARG A 51 2.60 -15.21 0.31
C ARG A 51 1.10 -15.36 0.02
N ILE A 52 0.79 -16.32 -0.85
CA ILE A 52 -0.56 -16.80 -1.15
C ILE A 52 -0.87 -17.99 -0.26
N SER A 53 -1.97 -17.90 0.49
CA SER A 53 -2.40 -18.94 1.44
C SER A 53 -3.31 -19.97 0.80
N ASP A 54 -4.20 -19.55 -0.12
CA ASP A 54 -5.21 -20.38 -0.78
C ASP A 54 -5.68 -19.71 -2.09
N LEU A 55 -6.09 -20.50 -3.10
CA LEU A 55 -6.62 -19.99 -4.37
C LEU A 55 -7.76 -20.86 -4.93
N GLU A 56 -8.79 -20.20 -5.44
CA GLU A 56 -10.01 -20.86 -5.95
C GLU A 56 -10.30 -20.47 -7.40
N VAL A 57 -10.88 -21.39 -8.17
CA VAL A 57 -11.18 -21.18 -9.60
C VAL A 57 -12.62 -21.60 -9.88
N VAL A 58 -13.40 -20.67 -10.46
CA VAL A 58 -14.83 -20.86 -10.69
C VAL A 58 -15.08 -22.08 -11.59
N PRO A 59 -15.87 -23.08 -11.14
CA PRO A 59 -16.13 -24.30 -11.90
C PRO A 59 -16.61 -24.04 -13.34
N GLY A 60 -15.92 -24.66 -14.31
CA GLY A 60 -16.20 -24.49 -15.75
C GLY A 60 -15.74 -23.15 -16.35
N THR A 61 -15.11 -22.26 -15.57
CA THR A 61 -14.67 -20.93 -16.01
C THR A 61 -13.19 -20.70 -15.61
N GLN A 62 -12.27 -21.40 -16.29
CA GLN A 62 -10.81 -21.34 -16.07
C GLN A 62 -10.18 -19.93 -16.10
N SER A 63 -10.91 -18.90 -16.58
CA SER A 63 -10.45 -17.51 -16.59
C SER A 63 -10.77 -16.76 -15.30
N HIS A 64 -11.65 -17.29 -14.44
CA HIS A 64 -12.18 -16.63 -13.25
C HIS A 64 -11.59 -17.26 -12.00
N ILE A 65 -10.70 -16.52 -11.35
CA ILE A 65 -9.79 -16.95 -10.29
C ILE A 65 -9.92 -15.99 -9.10
N TYR A 66 -9.97 -16.55 -7.90
CA TYR A 66 -9.83 -15.84 -6.62
C TYR A 66 -8.50 -16.25 -5.95
N VAL A 67 -7.82 -15.29 -5.31
CA VAL A 67 -6.56 -15.51 -4.60
C VAL A 67 -6.63 -14.88 -3.22
N GLY A 68 -6.32 -15.66 -2.18
CA GLY A 68 -6.16 -15.18 -0.81
C GLY A 68 -4.68 -15.03 -0.45
N ALA A 69 -4.25 -13.81 -0.14
CA ALA A 69 -2.89 -13.53 0.35
C ALA A 69 -2.89 -13.41 1.87
N ALA A 70 -1.85 -13.93 2.53
CA ALA A 70 -1.81 -14.12 3.99
C ALA A 70 -2.17 -12.85 4.79
N SER A 71 -1.69 -11.69 4.35
CA SER A 71 -2.00 -10.34 4.86
C SER A 71 -2.33 -9.35 3.72
N GLY A 72 -2.65 -9.87 2.53
CA GLY A 72 -2.78 -9.07 1.30
C GLY A 72 -4.19 -8.97 0.74
N GLY A 73 -5.21 -9.45 1.48
CA GLY A 73 -6.60 -9.46 1.05
C GLY A 73 -6.93 -10.52 -0.01
N VAL A 74 -8.19 -10.49 -0.46
CA VAL A 74 -8.70 -11.34 -1.55
C VAL A 74 -8.73 -10.57 -2.86
N TRP A 75 -8.24 -11.21 -3.93
CA TRP A 75 -8.14 -10.65 -5.27
C TRP A 75 -8.94 -11.49 -6.29
N GLU A 76 -9.72 -10.82 -7.13
CA GLU A 76 -10.43 -11.43 -8.27
C GLU A 76 -9.69 -11.14 -9.59
N SER A 77 -9.61 -12.14 -10.46
CA SER A 77 -9.39 -11.96 -11.90
C SER A 77 -10.44 -12.72 -12.69
N VAL A 78 -10.98 -12.11 -13.75
CA VAL A 78 -11.92 -12.75 -14.70
C VAL A 78 -11.27 -13.09 -16.05
N ASN A 79 -9.95 -12.89 -16.19
CA ASN A 79 -9.21 -13.00 -17.44
C ASN A 79 -7.84 -13.70 -17.31
N HIS A 80 -7.81 -14.83 -16.59
CA HIS A 80 -6.60 -15.66 -16.36
C HIS A 80 -5.43 -14.88 -15.73
N GLY A 81 -5.71 -13.97 -14.79
CA GLY A 81 -4.68 -13.15 -14.14
C GLY A 81 -4.09 -12.02 -15.00
N THR A 82 -4.68 -11.71 -16.16
CA THR A 82 -4.24 -10.58 -17.00
C THR A 82 -4.44 -9.25 -16.26
N THR A 83 -5.51 -9.13 -15.47
CA THR A 83 -5.74 -8.02 -14.53
C THR A 83 -6.40 -8.54 -13.27
N TRP A 84 -6.11 -7.90 -12.14
CA TRP A 84 -6.68 -8.22 -10.83
C TRP A 84 -7.46 -7.04 -10.25
N THR A 85 -8.41 -7.32 -9.37
CA THR A 85 -9.17 -6.34 -8.58
C THR A 85 -9.19 -6.80 -7.13
N PRO A 86 -8.79 -5.98 -6.15
CA PRO A 86 -8.96 -6.33 -4.75
C PRO A 86 -10.45 -6.23 -4.42
N ILE A 87 -10.98 -7.26 -3.74
CA ILE A 87 -12.41 -7.35 -3.40
C ILE A 87 -12.65 -7.39 -1.88
N PHE A 88 -11.59 -7.23 -1.07
CA PHE A 88 -11.64 -7.33 0.39
C PHE A 88 -10.97 -6.15 1.12
N ASP A 89 -10.43 -5.17 0.39
CA ASP A 89 -9.70 -4.02 0.95
C ASP A 89 -10.55 -3.14 1.92
N ASP A 90 -11.88 -3.21 1.83
CA ASP A 90 -12.83 -2.50 2.70
C ASP A 90 -13.08 -3.20 4.06
N GLN A 91 -12.47 -4.37 4.34
CA GLN A 91 -12.67 -5.08 5.60
C GLN A 91 -11.65 -4.61 6.67
N PRO A 92 -12.02 -4.60 7.97
CA PRO A 92 -11.15 -4.12 9.06
C PRO A 92 -9.91 -4.99 9.33
N ASN A 93 -9.83 -6.17 8.72
CA ASN A 93 -8.65 -7.03 8.67
C ASN A 93 -8.68 -7.76 7.33
N ILE A 94 -7.54 -7.77 6.62
CA ILE A 94 -7.42 -8.37 5.28
C ILE A 94 -6.59 -9.67 5.26
N SER A 95 -6.34 -10.28 6.42
CA SER A 95 -5.61 -11.56 6.49
C SER A 95 -6.48 -12.71 6.01
N VAL A 96 -5.95 -13.58 5.15
CA VAL A 96 -6.68 -14.73 4.60
C VAL A 96 -6.04 -16.05 5.03
N GLY A 97 -6.86 -16.96 5.56
CA GLY A 97 -6.48 -18.35 5.84
C GLY A 97 -7.00 -19.33 4.78
N ASP A 98 -8.23 -19.12 4.29
CA ASP A 98 -8.91 -20.04 3.36
C ASP A 98 -10.04 -19.35 2.58
N ILE A 99 -10.26 -19.72 1.32
CA ILE A 99 -11.40 -19.31 0.49
C ILE A 99 -12.19 -20.55 0.06
N ALA A 100 -13.52 -20.49 0.13
CA ALA A 100 -14.38 -21.56 -0.39
C ALA A 100 -15.54 -21.03 -1.25
N LEU A 101 -15.62 -21.52 -2.48
CA LEU A 101 -16.75 -21.30 -3.39
C LEU A 101 -17.80 -22.40 -3.19
N ALA A 102 -19.10 -22.06 -3.14
CA ALA A 102 -20.13 -23.08 -3.10
C ALA A 102 -20.20 -23.86 -4.44
N PRO A 103 -20.03 -25.20 -4.47
CA PRO A 103 -20.03 -25.96 -5.73
C PRO A 103 -21.35 -25.94 -6.51
N SER A 104 -22.43 -25.43 -5.91
CA SER A 104 -23.75 -25.29 -6.51
C SER A 104 -24.08 -23.88 -7.00
N ASP A 105 -23.39 -22.85 -6.50
CA ASP A 105 -23.52 -21.45 -6.94
C ASP A 105 -22.25 -20.66 -6.58
N PRO A 106 -21.32 -20.43 -7.53
CA PRO A 106 -20.06 -19.74 -7.27
C PRO A 106 -20.18 -18.26 -6.86
N LEU A 107 -21.40 -17.68 -6.79
CA LEU A 107 -21.62 -16.36 -6.20
C LEU A 107 -21.65 -16.38 -4.67
N GLU A 108 -21.85 -17.57 -4.06
CA GLU A 108 -21.79 -17.81 -2.63
C GLU A 108 -20.34 -18.13 -2.23
N ILE A 109 -19.62 -17.10 -1.77
CA ILE A 109 -18.19 -17.15 -1.44
C ILE A 109 -18.01 -17.01 0.07
N TRP A 110 -17.12 -17.83 0.64
CA TRP A 110 -16.73 -17.79 2.03
C TRP A 110 -15.24 -17.49 2.15
N VAL A 111 -14.87 -16.65 3.12
CA VAL A 111 -13.48 -16.28 3.42
C VAL A 111 -13.24 -16.50 4.91
N GLY A 112 -12.35 -17.41 5.25
CA GLY A 112 -11.80 -17.58 6.59
C GLY A 112 -10.59 -16.67 6.73
N THR A 113 -10.62 -15.75 7.71
CA THR A 113 -9.51 -14.82 7.93
C THR A 113 -8.48 -15.38 8.91
N GLY A 114 -7.23 -14.93 8.77
CA GLY A 114 -6.11 -15.32 9.64
C GLY A 114 -5.37 -16.56 9.15
N GLU A 115 -4.07 -16.42 8.90
CA GLU A 115 -3.26 -17.40 8.20
C GLU A 115 -2.99 -18.67 9.03
N ALA A 116 -3.37 -19.84 8.51
CA ALA A 116 -3.20 -21.11 9.20
C ALA A 116 -1.78 -21.72 9.14
N ASN A 117 -0.74 -21.00 8.71
CA ASN A 117 0.59 -21.59 8.44
C ASN A 117 1.55 -21.59 9.64
N ASN A 118 1.24 -20.94 10.77
CA ASN A 118 1.98 -21.02 12.04
C ASN A 118 3.41 -20.42 12.04
N ARG A 119 3.73 -19.54 11.09
CA ARG A 119 4.97 -18.78 11.01
C ARG A 119 5.10 -17.81 12.20
N ASN A 120 6.30 -17.27 12.42
CA ASN A 120 6.47 -16.09 13.28
C ASN A 120 5.80 -14.85 12.67
N SER A 121 5.82 -14.70 11.35
CA SER A 121 5.06 -13.70 10.58
C SER A 121 3.68 -14.23 10.10
N SER A 122 2.96 -15.01 10.90
CA SER A 122 1.58 -15.40 10.57
C SER A 122 0.59 -14.34 11.08
N PRO A 123 -0.03 -13.54 10.18
CA PRO A 123 -1.03 -12.54 10.57
C PRO A 123 -2.32 -13.22 11.05
N TRP A 124 -2.99 -12.59 12.03
CA TRP A 124 -4.28 -13.06 12.53
C TRP A 124 -5.45 -12.43 11.78
N GLY A 125 -6.59 -13.10 11.86
CA GLY A 125 -7.87 -12.69 11.31
C GLY A 125 -8.89 -12.27 12.36
N GLN A 126 -10.12 -12.07 11.87
CA GLN A 126 -11.31 -11.68 12.60
C GLN A 126 -12.54 -12.52 12.17
N GLY A 127 -12.36 -13.85 12.11
CA GLY A 127 -13.44 -14.82 11.84
C GLY A 127 -13.78 -15.03 10.38
N VAL A 128 -15.06 -15.35 10.11
CA VAL A 128 -15.52 -15.84 8.80
C VAL A 128 -16.45 -14.84 8.11
N TYR A 129 -16.11 -14.46 6.89
CA TYR A 129 -16.90 -13.57 6.03
C TYR A 129 -17.62 -14.36 4.94
N HIS A 130 -18.80 -13.88 4.55
CA HIS A 130 -19.64 -14.44 3.49
C HIS A 130 -20.05 -13.36 2.49
N SER A 131 -20.04 -13.71 1.21
CA SER A 131 -20.64 -12.96 0.11
C SER A 131 -21.61 -13.83 -0.67
N SER A 132 -22.71 -13.25 -1.14
CA SER A 132 -23.71 -13.90 -2.00
C SER A 132 -23.90 -13.21 -3.35
N ASP A 133 -22.94 -12.37 -3.76
CA ASP A 133 -22.97 -11.63 -5.02
C ASP A 133 -21.67 -11.75 -5.83
N GLY A 134 -20.79 -12.70 -5.48
CA GLY A 134 -19.47 -12.89 -6.06
C GLY A 134 -18.44 -11.89 -5.54
N GLY A 135 -18.44 -11.60 -4.23
CA GLY A 135 -17.41 -10.82 -3.54
C GLY A 135 -17.53 -9.30 -3.66
N LYS A 136 -18.67 -8.76 -4.09
CA LYS A 136 -18.90 -7.30 -4.23
C LYS A 136 -19.41 -6.68 -2.93
N THR A 137 -20.11 -7.47 -2.13
CA THR A 137 -20.46 -7.14 -0.74
C THR A 137 -20.16 -8.32 0.18
N TRP A 138 -19.73 -8.02 1.40
CA TRP A 138 -19.35 -8.99 2.42
C TRP A 138 -20.14 -8.77 3.70
N ARG A 139 -20.38 -9.85 4.44
CA ARG A 139 -20.88 -9.83 5.82
C ARG A 139 -19.97 -10.67 6.69
N LEU A 140 -19.51 -10.11 7.81
CA LEU A 140 -18.98 -10.91 8.91
C LEU A 140 -20.08 -11.83 9.44
N THR A 141 -19.78 -13.11 9.60
CA THR A 141 -20.76 -14.16 9.97
C THR A 141 -20.52 -14.78 11.33
N GLY A 142 -19.54 -14.30 12.09
CA GLY A 142 -19.14 -14.83 13.38
C GLY A 142 -17.77 -15.47 13.35
N LEU A 143 -17.46 -16.21 14.42
CA LEU A 143 -16.17 -16.89 14.66
C LEU A 143 -14.99 -15.91 14.83
N GLU A 144 -15.27 -14.69 15.31
CA GLU A 144 -14.29 -13.61 15.45
C GLU A 144 -13.09 -13.97 16.35
N ASP A 145 -13.30 -14.83 17.35
CA ASP A 145 -12.26 -15.27 18.30
C ASP A 145 -11.48 -16.49 17.77
N THR A 146 -11.77 -17.02 16.58
CA THR A 146 -10.94 -18.12 16.04
C THR A 146 -9.52 -17.67 15.69
N ARG A 147 -9.33 -16.39 15.33
CA ARG A 147 -8.10 -15.74 14.84
C ARG A 147 -7.38 -16.38 13.65
N HIS A 148 -7.53 -17.67 13.37
CA HIS A 148 -6.97 -18.37 12.21
C HIS A 148 -7.95 -19.45 11.74
N VAL A 149 -8.23 -19.50 10.43
CA VAL A 149 -9.10 -20.50 9.80
C VAL A 149 -8.27 -21.34 8.83
N GLY A 150 -8.29 -22.66 8.98
CA GLY A 150 -7.44 -23.58 8.22
C GLY A 150 -8.11 -24.25 7.02
N ARG A 151 -9.44 -24.40 7.05
CA ARG A 151 -10.23 -24.86 5.89
C ARG A 151 -11.70 -24.50 6.04
N ILE A 152 -12.37 -24.11 4.96
CA ILE A 152 -13.83 -24.02 4.84
C ILE A 152 -14.30 -25.06 3.83
N VAL A 153 -15.42 -25.74 4.11
CA VAL A 153 -16.04 -26.70 3.19
C VAL A 153 -17.53 -26.42 3.08
N VAL A 154 -17.99 -26.08 1.87
CA VAL A 154 -19.41 -25.84 1.55
C VAL A 154 -20.06 -27.13 1.05
N HIS A 155 -21.29 -27.41 1.49
CA HIS A 155 -22.03 -28.60 1.03
C HIS A 155 -22.33 -28.52 -0.48
N PRO A 156 -22.06 -29.58 -1.27
CA PRO A 156 -22.05 -29.51 -2.74
C PRO A 156 -23.40 -29.21 -3.41
N THR A 157 -24.51 -29.24 -2.66
CA THR A 157 -25.86 -28.91 -3.15
C THR A 157 -26.71 -28.10 -2.15
N ASP A 158 -26.10 -27.46 -1.14
CA ASP A 158 -26.81 -26.77 -0.05
C ASP A 158 -25.93 -25.62 0.48
N PRO A 159 -25.83 -24.46 -0.23
CA PRO A 159 -24.88 -23.39 0.10
C PRO A 159 -25.13 -22.75 1.48
N ASP A 160 -26.33 -22.95 2.04
CA ASP A 160 -26.69 -22.61 3.42
C ASP A 160 -25.88 -23.39 4.46
N ARG A 161 -25.28 -24.54 4.08
CA ARG A 161 -24.57 -25.47 4.96
C ARG A 161 -23.07 -25.48 4.69
N VAL A 162 -22.32 -25.02 5.68
CA VAL A 162 -20.87 -24.84 5.61
C VAL A 162 -20.24 -25.34 6.90
N TRP A 163 -19.08 -25.97 6.79
CA TRP A 163 -18.22 -26.35 7.91
C TRP A 163 -16.92 -25.56 7.88
N VAL A 164 -16.37 -25.27 9.05
CA VAL A 164 -15.14 -24.49 9.23
C VAL A 164 -14.19 -25.24 10.16
N ALA A 165 -12.94 -25.42 9.74
CA ALA A 165 -11.82 -25.84 10.58
C ALA A 165 -11.16 -24.60 11.19
N ALA A 166 -11.52 -24.30 12.44
CA ALA A 166 -10.95 -23.20 13.20
C ALA A 166 -9.70 -23.66 13.96
N VAL A 167 -8.55 -23.04 13.66
CA VAL A 167 -7.26 -23.43 14.24
C VAL A 167 -6.98 -22.74 15.59
N GLY A 168 -7.81 -21.75 15.95
CA GLY A 168 -7.72 -21.00 17.22
C GLY A 168 -6.61 -19.97 17.24
N HIS A 169 -6.36 -19.39 18.40
CA HIS A 169 -5.20 -18.52 18.64
C HIS A 169 -3.88 -19.30 18.45
N LEU A 170 -2.91 -18.67 17.78
CA LEU A 170 -1.56 -19.20 17.58
C LEU A 170 -0.68 -18.96 18.82
N PHE A 171 -0.84 -17.81 19.47
CA PHE A 171 0.02 -17.34 20.55
C PHE A 171 -0.56 -17.68 21.95
N GLY A 172 -1.88 -17.80 22.08
CA GLY A 172 -2.58 -18.19 23.32
C GLY A 172 -3.43 -19.47 23.26
N PRO A 173 -3.91 -19.93 24.43
CA PRO A 173 -5.06 -20.81 24.51
C PRO A 173 -6.35 -20.02 24.21
N ASN A 174 -7.32 -20.63 23.51
CA ASN A 174 -8.69 -20.10 23.45
C ASN A 174 -9.72 -21.21 23.18
N GLU A 175 -10.94 -21.05 23.68
CA GLU A 175 -12.00 -22.05 23.48
C GLU A 175 -12.60 -22.03 22.06
N GLU A 176 -12.51 -20.92 21.31
CA GLU A 176 -13.07 -20.81 19.96
C GLU A 176 -12.17 -21.44 18.89
N ARG A 177 -12.00 -22.76 18.99
CA ARG A 177 -11.27 -23.60 18.03
C ARG A 177 -11.95 -24.96 17.84
N GLY A 178 -11.55 -25.68 16.79
CA GLY A 178 -12.11 -26.98 16.40
C GLY A 178 -13.01 -26.90 15.16
N VAL A 179 -13.91 -27.87 14.98
CA VAL A 179 -14.82 -27.90 13.82
C VAL A 179 -16.14 -27.23 14.17
N PHE A 180 -16.55 -26.26 13.35
CA PHE A 180 -17.84 -25.58 13.43
C PHE A 180 -18.71 -25.87 12.19
N ARG A 181 -20.03 -25.66 12.32
CA ARG A 181 -21.00 -25.73 11.21
C ARG A 181 -22.06 -24.65 11.30
N THR A 182 -22.43 -24.08 10.17
CA THR A 182 -23.69 -23.34 9.97
C THR A 182 -24.64 -24.15 9.07
N THR A 183 -25.94 -23.90 9.21
CA THR A 183 -26.99 -24.40 8.30
C THR A 183 -27.95 -23.27 7.88
N ASP A 184 -27.53 -22.00 7.99
CA ASP A 184 -28.36 -20.81 7.82
C ASP A 184 -27.62 -19.61 7.20
N ARG A 185 -26.57 -19.86 6.39
CA ARG A 185 -25.62 -18.84 5.90
C ARG A 185 -25.01 -17.99 7.02
N GLY A 186 -24.44 -18.67 8.01
CA GLY A 186 -23.64 -18.05 9.07
C GLY A 186 -24.44 -17.04 9.89
N ALA A 187 -25.73 -17.28 10.11
CA ALA A 187 -26.52 -16.54 11.08
C ALA A 187 -26.40 -17.20 12.48
N THR A 188 -26.11 -18.51 12.52
CA THR A 188 -25.67 -19.24 13.71
C THR A 188 -24.58 -20.26 13.37
N TRP A 189 -23.73 -20.56 14.37
CA TRP A 189 -22.68 -21.58 14.31
C TRP A 189 -22.85 -22.59 15.45
N GLU A 190 -22.60 -23.86 15.16
CA GLU A 190 -22.60 -24.97 16.10
C GLU A 190 -21.18 -25.55 16.19
N LYS A 191 -20.61 -25.63 17.41
CA LYS A 191 -19.30 -26.26 17.66
C LYS A 191 -19.49 -27.78 17.72
N LEU A 192 -18.91 -28.48 16.75
CA LEU A 192 -19.14 -29.91 16.47
C LEU A 192 -18.03 -30.83 16.99
N LEU A 193 -16.78 -30.37 16.96
CA LEU A 193 -15.61 -31.10 17.47
C LEU A 193 -14.71 -30.13 18.22
N TYR A 194 -14.36 -30.48 19.45
CA TYR A 194 -13.49 -29.72 20.36
C TYR A 194 -12.75 -30.71 21.26
N ILE A 195 -11.48 -30.45 21.54
CA ILE A 195 -10.63 -31.29 22.38
C ILE A 195 -10.24 -30.50 23.65
N ASP A 196 -9.50 -29.40 23.47
CA ASP A 196 -9.08 -28.49 24.54
C ASP A 196 -8.76 -27.08 23.98
N GLU A 197 -8.32 -26.18 24.86
CA GLU A 197 -8.00 -24.78 24.57
C GLU A 197 -6.73 -24.56 23.72
N HIS A 198 -5.97 -25.62 23.42
CA HIS A 198 -4.76 -25.59 22.58
C HIS A 198 -4.93 -26.32 21.24
N THR A 199 -5.96 -27.16 21.10
CA THR A 199 -6.14 -28.08 19.98
C THR A 199 -7.27 -27.63 19.03
N GLY A 200 -6.88 -27.03 17.91
CA GLY A 200 -7.80 -26.58 16.86
C GLY A 200 -8.00 -27.61 15.75
N ALA A 201 -8.90 -27.33 14.82
CA ALA A 201 -8.99 -28.08 13.56
C ALA A 201 -8.19 -27.31 12.49
N THR A 202 -7.24 -27.98 11.84
CA THR A 202 -6.31 -27.36 10.87
C THR A 202 -6.62 -27.68 9.41
N ASP A 203 -7.39 -28.74 9.14
CA ASP A 203 -7.82 -29.15 7.80
C ASP A 203 -9.12 -29.97 7.94
N LEU A 204 -9.94 -29.97 6.89
CA LEU A 204 -11.25 -30.63 6.81
C LEU A 204 -11.53 -31.11 5.39
N ALA A 205 -11.63 -32.43 5.22
CA ALA A 205 -11.99 -33.06 3.94
C ALA A 205 -13.39 -33.70 3.99
N MET A 206 -14.11 -33.65 2.88
CA MET A 206 -15.45 -34.23 2.70
C MET A 206 -15.44 -35.35 1.67
N ASP A 207 -16.28 -36.38 1.83
CA ASP A 207 -16.54 -37.36 0.78
C ASP A 207 -17.47 -36.76 -0.30
N PRO A 208 -17.01 -36.55 -1.55
CA PRO A 208 -17.83 -35.90 -2.58
C PRO A 208 -18.95 -36.79 -3.14
N SER A 209 -19.07 -38.05 -2.68
CA SER A 209 -20.22 -38.92 -2.96
C SER A 209 -21.22 -39.03 -1.81
N ASP A 210 -20.84 -38.62 -0.60
CA ASP A 210 -21.68 -38.67 0.61
C ASP A 210 -21.26 -37.56 1.61
N PRO A 211 -21.81 -36.34 1.50
CA PRO A 211 -21.40 -35.19 2.31
C PRO A 211 -21.81 -35.28 3.80
N ALA A 212 -22.35 -36.42 4.25
CA ALA A 212 -22.42 -36.76 5.68
C ALA A 212 -21.08 -37.29 6.22
N ILE A 213 -20.15 -37.71 5.35
CA ILE A 213 -18.83 -38.23 5.73
C ILE A 213 -17.79 -37.10 5.64
N LEU A 214 -17.16 -36.82 6.77
CA LEU A 214 -16.17 -35.77 6.96
C LEU A 214 -14.95 -36.32 7.69
N TYR A 215 -13.77 -35.78 7.39
CA TYR A 215 -12.50 -36.07 8.04
C TYR A 215 -11.88 -34.76 8.50
N ALA A 216 -11.61 -34.62 9.79
CA ALA A 216 -11.00 -33.43 10.38
C ALA A 216 -9.60 -33.75 10.91
N ALA A 217 -8.63 -32.88 10.61
CA ALA A 217 -7.31 -32.89 11.20
C ALA A 217 -7.31 -31.99 12.43
N MET A 218 -7.23 -32.59 13.62
CA MET A 218 -7.03 -31.85 14.87
C MET A 218 -5.53 -31.63 15.10
N TYR A 219 -5.16 -30.45 15.60
CA TYR A 219 -3.77 -29.99 15.72
C TYR A 219 -3.59 -29.16 16.98
N GLN A 220 -2.79 -29.68 17.91
CA GLN A 220 -2.38 -29.00 19.14
C GLN A 220 -1.17 -28.11 18.85
N ARG A 221 -1.25 -26.81 19.15
CA ARG A 221 -0.15 -25.85 18.89
C ARG A 221 -0.13 -24.65 19.85
N GLN A 222 1.06 -24.09 20.08
CA GLN A 222 1.24 -22.73 20.60
C GLN A 222 2.62 -22.15 20.25
N ARG A 223 2.67 -20.89 19.81
CA ARG A 223 3.90 -20.08 19.61
C ARG A 223 4.07 -19.06 20.73
N ARG A 224 5.31 -18.66 21.00
CA ARG A 224 5.76 -17.49 21.79
C ARG A 224 6.96 -16.88 21.06
N ALA A 225 7.43 -15.69 21.46
CA ALA A 225 8.65 -15.11 20.89
C ALA A 225 9.86 -16.07 21.04
N HIS A 226 9.97 -16.71 22.21
CA HIS A 226 11.04 -17.63 22.58
C HIS A 226 10.88 -19.08 22.09
N GLY A 227 9.89 -19.42 21.26
CA GLY A 227 9.72 -20.80 20.80
C GLY A 227 8.35 -21.17 20.22
N PHE A 228 8.24 -22.41 19.78
CA PHE A 228 7.00 -22.97 19.22
C PHE A 228 6.83 -24.42 19.68
N ILE A 229 5.61 -24.86 19.95
CA ILE A 229 5.27 -26.27 20.06
C ILE A 229 4.24 -26.57 18.98
N GLY A 230 4.67 -27.28 17.95
CA GLY A 230 3.86 -27.65 16.77
C GLY A 230 3.32 -29.08 16.85
N GLY A 231 2.74 -29.48 17.97
CA GLY A 231 2.11 -30.79 18.13
C GLY A 231 1.91 -31.21 19.59
N GLY A 232 1.32 -32.40 19.77
CA GLY A 232 1.04 -32.99 21.08
C GLY A 232 -0.06 -34.06 21.03
N PRO A 233 -0.49 -34.57 22.19
CA PRO A 233 -1.49 -35.65 22.30
C PRO A 233 -2.93 -35.23 21.95
N GLY A 234 -3.22 -33.94 21.76
CA GLY A 234 -4.52 -33.47 21.24
C GLY A 234 -4.67 -33.63 19.71
N SER A 235 -3.54 -33.69 18.98
CA SER A 235 -3.53 -33.82 17.53
C SER A 235 -4.00 -35.21 17.06
N GLY A 236 -4.67 -35.29 15.91
CA GLY A 236 -5.10 -36.57 15.33
C GLY A 236 -6.16 -36.44 14.23
N ILE A 237 -6.51 -37.56 13.60
CA ILE A 237 -7.50 -37.60 12.52
C ILE A 237 -8.84 -38.10 13.07
N TYR A 238 -9.91 -37.33 12.85
CA TYR A 238 -11.26 -37.64 13.31
C TYR A 238 -12.21 -37.78 12.13
N LYS A 239 -13.12 -38.76 12.20
CA LYS A 239 -14.11 -39.05 11.16
C LYS A 239 -15.54 -38.88 11.68
N SER A 240 -16.38 -38.25 10.87
CA SER A 240 -17.84 -38.28 11.02
C SER A 240 -18.49 -39.07 9.89
N THR A 241 -19.71 -39.56 10.12
CA THR A 241 -20.57 -40.20 9.11
C THR A 241 -22.03 -39.71 9.19
N ASP A 242 -22.29 -38.62 9.90
CA ASP A 242 -23.63 -38.04 10.12
C ASP A 242 -23.70 -36.52 9.87
N GLY A 243 -22.71 -35.95 9.16
CA GLY A 243 -22.61 -34.51 8.90
C GLY A 243 -21.92 -33.71 10.02
N GLY A 244 -21.11 -34.38 10.83
CA GLY A 244 -20.33 -33.80 11.93
C GLY A 244 -21.07 -33.74 13.27
N ASN A 245 -22.24 -34.37 13.42
CA ASN A 245 -22.96 -34.41 14.70
C ASN A 245 -22.29 -35.37 15.71
N THR A 246 -21.62 -36.41 15.21
CA THR A 246 -20.71 -37.25 15.99
C THR A 246 -19.40 -37.48 15.26
N TRP A 247 -18.32 -37.65 16.04
CA TRP A 247 -16.96 -37.86 15.56
C TRP A 247 -16.32 -39.06 16.26
N ARG A 248 -15.45 -39.78 15.54
CA ARG A 248 -14.62 -40.87 16.05
C ARG A 248 -13.19 -40.69 15.58
N GLU A 249 -12.25 -40.76 16.51
CA GLU A 249 -10.81 -40.81 16.24
C GLU A 249 -10.43 -42.01 15.36
N LEU A 250 -9.48 -41.81 14.45
CA LEU A 250 -8.90 -42.83 13.58
C LEU A 250 -7.49 -43.16 14.06
N THR A 251 -7.22 -44.43 14.37
CA THR A 251 -5.93 -44.89 14.90
C THR A 251 -5.39 -46.18 14.26
N GLU A 252 -6.21 -46.93 13.51
CA GLU A 252 -5.77 -48.21 12.93
C GLU A 252 -4.83 -48.00 11.73
N GLY A 253 -3.52 -48.17 11.95
CA GLY A 253 -2.47 -48.04 10.94
C GLY A 253 -1.87 -46.63 10.80
N LEU A 254 -2.22 -45.71 11.73
CA LEU A 254 -1.58 -44.41 11.91
C LEU A 254 -0.48 -44.51 13.01
N PRO A 255 0.36 -43.47 13.21
CA PRO A 255 1.40 -43.49 14.25
C PRO A 255 0.85 -43.67 15.67
N GLU A 256 1.66 -44.25 16.56
CA GLU A 256 1.44 -44.18 18.02
C GLU A 256 2.23 -42.98 18.59
N GLY A 257 1.67 -42.32 19.61
CA GLY A 257 2.30 -41.16 20.27
C GLY A 257 1.73 -39.81 19.81
N ASP A 258 2.45 -38.74 20.14
CA ASP A 258 2.05 -37.36 19.81
C ASP A 258 2.15 -37.09 18.30
N MET A 259 1.24 -36.26 17.77
CA MET A 259 1.26 -35.83 16.37
C MET A 259 1.37 -34.30 16.24
N GLY A 260 1.98 -33.84 15.16
CA GLY A 260 2.07 -32.45 14.77
C GLY A 260 1.04 -32.07 13.70
N ARG A 261 1.46 -31.31 12.68
CA ARG A 261 0.59 -30.90 11.56
C ARG A 261 0.14 -32.12 10.75
N ILE A 262 -1.13 -32.09 10.33
CA ILE A 262 -1.76 -33.10 9.48
C ILE A 262 -2.52 -32.40 8.35
N GLY A 263 -2.41 -32.92 7.12
CA GLY A 263 -3.27 -32.55 5.98
C GLY A 263 -3.91 -33.78 5.34
N LEU A 264 -5.07 -33.59 4.72
CA LEU A 264 -6.02 -34.62 4.27
C LEU A 264 -6.40 -34.44 2.80
N ALA A 265 -6.56 -35.55 2.07
CA ALA A 265 -7.08 -35.54 0.71
C ALA A 265 -8.00 -36.75 0.46
N VAL A 266 -9.22 -36.49 -0.02
CA VAL A 266 -10.16 -37.53 -0.47
C VAL A 266 -10.20 -37.53 -1.99
N SER A 267 -10.12 -38.72 -2.63
CA SER A 267 -10.23 -38.77 -4.09
C SER A 267 -11.65 -38.41 -4.55
N ARG A 268 -11.73 -37.46 -5.50
CA ARG A 268 -12.94 -37.10 -6.24
C ARG A 268 -13.51 -38.27 -7.06
N ARG A 269 -12.65 -39.18 -7.50
CA ARG A 269 -12.96 -40.26 -8.45
C ARG A 269 -13.28 -41.59 -7.76
N ASN A 270 -12.64 -41.84 -6.61
CA ASN A 270 -12.86 -43.00 -5.77
C ASN A 270 -12.82 -42.59 -4.28
N PRO A 271 -13.93 -42.09 -3.70
CA PRO A 271 -13.94 -41.64 -2.30
C PRO A 271 -13.73 -42.74 -1.22
N GLN A 272 -13.40 -43.98 -1.61
CA GLN A 272 -12.82 -44.96 -0.68
C GLN A 272 -11.33 -44.67 -0.40
N LEU A 273 -10.64 -44.05 -1.36
CA LEU A 273 -9.26 -43.58 -1.24
C LEU A 273 -9.25 -42.25 -0.46
N VAL A 274 -8.66 -42.31 0.73
CA VAL A 274 -8.30 -41.15 1.54
C VAL A 274 -6.80 -41.21 1.75
N MET A 275 -6.11 -40.07 1.62
CA MET A 275 -4.70 -39.93 1.92
C MET A 275 -4.52 -38.85 2.99
N ALA A 276 -3.50 -39.03 3.82
CA ALA A 276 -3.11 -38.08 4.85
C ALA A 276 -1.59 -37.92 4.82
N VAL A 277 -1.11 -36.73 5.16
CA VAL A 277 0.30 -36.48 5.48
C VAL A 277 0.37 -36.02 6.92
N VAL A 278 1.23 -36.67 7.73
CA VAL A 278 1.20 -36.63 9.19
C VAL A 278 2.60 -36.35 9.73
N GLU A 279 2.73 -35.39 10.64
CA GLU A 279 3.91 -35.20 11.49
C GLU A 279 3.81 -36.08 12.74
N ALA A 280 4.80 -36.98 12.93
CA ALA A 280 4.97 -37.86 14.08
C ALA A 280 6.39 -38.46 14.04
N GLU A 281 6.84 -39.18 15.09
CA GLU A 281 8.13 -39.91 15.08
C GLU A 281 8.21 -40.90 13.89
N GLU A 282 7.12 -41.63 13.62
CA GLU A 282 6.95 -42.49 12.43
C GLU A 282 6.01 -41.86 11.38
N GLY A 283 6.08 -40.53 11.24
CA GLY A 283 5.25 -39.72 10.33
C GLY A 283 5.56 -39.91 8.83
N GLY A 284 4.86 -39.16 7.98
CA GLY A 284 4.97 -39.27 6.52
C GLY A 284 3.59 -39.33 5.85
N ILE A 285 3.50 -40.02 4.71
CA ILE A 285 2.28 -40.11 3.89
C ILE A 285 1.59 -41.46 4.13
N PHE A 286 0.32 -41.41 4.49
CA PHE A 286 -0.55 -42.53 4.79
C PHE A 286 -1.68 -42.64 3.75
N LYS A 287 -2.03 -43.87 3.38
CA LYS A 287 -3.07 -44.20 2.41
C LYS A 287 -4.09 -45.14 3.06
N SER A 288 -5.37 -44.81 2.94
CA SER A 288 -6.51 -45.68 3.22
C SER A 288 -7.22 -46.01 1.90
N THR A 289 -7.88 -47.17 1.86
CA THR A 289 -8.72 -47.59 0.72
C THR A 289 -10.12 -48.06 1.15
N ASP A 290 -10.52 -47.71 2.37
CA ASP A 290 -11.77 -48.13 3.03
C ASP A 290 -12.48 -46.98 3.76
N ARG A 291 -12.31 -45.73 3.28
CA ARG A 291 -12.82 -44.49 3.91
C ARG A 291 -12.16 -44.19 5.25
N GLY A 292 -10.85 -44.37 5.38
CA GLY A 292 -10.09 -44.06 6.59
C GLY A 292 -10.37 -44.99 7.77
N GLU A 293 -10.98 -46.16 7.55
CA GLU A 293 -11.18 -47.13 8.64
C GLU A 293 -9.86 -47.83 9.00
N SER A 294 -9.01 -48.14 8.00
CA SER A 294 -7.63 -48.57 8.19
C SER A 294 -6.65 -47.82 7.26
N TRP A 295 -5.41 -47.65 7.73
CA TRP A 295 -4.36 -46.86 7.07
C TRP A 295 -3.08 -47.67 6.84
N THR A 296 -2.24 -47.20 5.93
CA THR A 296 -0.90 -47.75 5.67
C THR A 296 0.06 -46.61 5.28
N ARG A 297 1.20 -46.49 5.97
CA ARG A 297 2.30 -45.59 5.59
C ARG A 297 2.87 -46.03 4.24
N VAL A 298 2.77 -45.18 3.23
CA VAL A 298 3.27 -45.43 1.86
C VAL A 298 4.54 -44.65 1.54
N ASN A 299 4.83 -43.58 2.30
CA ASN A 299 6.08 -42.82 2.20
C ASN A 299 6.44 -42.13 3.52
N GLU A 300 7.70 -41.71 3.66
CA GLU A 300 8.23 -40.99 4.83
C GLU A 300 8.30 -39.47 4.60
N LEU A 301 8.07 -39.01 3.37
CA LEU A 301 8.20 -37.61 2.96
C LEU A 301 7.15 -36.70 3.62
N ASN A 302 7.60 -35.83 4.52
CA ASN A 302 6.86 -34.67 5.03
C ASN A 302 7.85 -33.53 5.36
N GLN A 303 8.06 -32.59 4.43
CA GLN A 303 9.09 -31.55 4.57
C GLN A 303 8.56 -30.37 5.41
N ARG A 304 9.23 -30.06 6.54
CA ARG A 304 8.96 -28.93 7.45
C ARG A 304 7.44 -28.82 7.74
N PRO A 305 6.86 -29.83 8.43
CA PRO A 305 5.43 -30.11 8.35
C PRO A 305 4.53 -28.94 8.75
N MET A 306 4.85 -28.27 9.87
CA MET A 306 4.03 -27.21 10.46
C MET A 306 3.63 -26.08 9.51
N TYR A 307 4.46 -25.79 8.50
CA TYR A 307 4.26 -24.66 7.58
C TYR A 307 3.41 -25.03 6.35
N TYR A 308 3.36 -26.32 5.96
CA TYR A 308 2.55 -26.78 4.81
C TYR A 308 1.80 -28.08 5.11
N SER A 309 2.44 -29.25 4.90
CA SER A 309 1.82 -30.60 4.94
C SER A 309 0.50 -30.71 4.15
N GLN A 310 0.47 -30.28 2.88
CA GLN A 310 -0.75 -30.36 2.07
C GLN A 310 -0.64 -31.38 0.92
N LEU A 311 -1.70 -32.15 0.69
CA LEU A 311 -1.81 -33.11 -0.43
C LEU A 311 -2.86 -32.63 -1.45
N ARG A 312 -2.62 -32.92 -2.74
CA ARG A 312 -3.56 -32.70 -3.84
C ARG A 312 -3.57 -33.91 -4.76
N ILE A 313 -4.68 -34.65 -4.81
CA ILE A 313 -4.87 -35.80 -5.71
C ILE A 313 -5.36 -35.27 -7.07
N ASP A 314 -4.81 -35.76 -8.19
CA ASP A 314 -5.28 -35.39 -9.53
C ASP A 314 -6.77 -35.78 -9.69
N PRO A 315 -7.68 -34.82 -10.00
CA PRO A 315 -9.11 -35.08 -10.06
C PRO A 315 -9.51 -36.12 -11.12
N ASN A 316 -8.61 -36.47 -12.05
CA ASN A 316 -8.81 -37.45 -13.11
C ASN A 316 -8.00 -38.76 -12.92
N ASP A 317 -7.02 -38.80 -12.01
CA ASP A 317 -6.13 -39.97 -11.80
C ASP A 317 -5.75 -40.21 -10.33
N ASP A 318 -6.32 -41.25 -9.73
CA ASP A 318 -6.11 -41.66 -8.34
C ASP A 318 -4.66 -42.03 -7.99
N GLU A 319 -3.81 -42.30 -8.98
CA GLU A 319 -2.39 -42.65 -8.79
C GLU A 319 -1.46 -41.42 -8.94
N THR A 320 -1.95 -40.29 -9.46
CA THR A 320 -1.18 -39.05 -9.56
C THR A 320 -1.53 -38.13 -8.39
N VAL A 321 -0.53 -37.86 -7.53
CA VAL A 321 -0.71 -37.02 -6.33
C VAL A 321 0.45 -36.04 -6.21
N TYR A 322 0.17 -34.83 -5.76
CA TYR A 322 1.15 -33.81 -5.46
C TYR A 322 1.22 -33.60 -3.94
N LEU A 323 2.44 -33.48 -3.42
CA LEU A 323 2.71 -32.96 -2.07
C LEU A 323 3.15 -31.51 -2.21
N VAL A 324 2.40 -30.63 -1.57
CA VAL A 324 2.61 -29.19 -1.46
C VAL A 324 3.36 -28.95 -0.14
N ALA A 325 4.62 -28.52 -0.28
CA ALA A 325 5.60 -28.34 0.79
C ALA A 325 6.69 -27.33 0.34
N GLY A 326 7.79 -27.21 1.07
CA GLY A 326 8.93 -26.34 0.71
C GLY A 326 9.52 -26.60 -0.68
N SER A 327 9.35 -27.80 -1.22
CA SER A 327 9.45 -28.10 -2.66
C SER A 327 8.20 -28.82 -3.13
N LEU A 328 7.78 -28.59 -4.38
CA LEU A 328 6.64 -29.31 -4.95
C LEU A 328 7.07 -30.72 -5.39
N HIS A 329 6.41 -31.76 -4.88
CA HIS A 329 6.70 -33.15 -5.24
C HIS A 329 5.50 -33.80 -5.94
N ARG A 330 5.77 -34.68 -6.92
CA ARG A 330 4.80 -35.41 -7.74
C ARG A 330 5.04 -36.92 -7.64
N THR A 331 4.01 -37.70 -7.36
CA THR A 331 3.97 -39.18 -7.52
C THR A 331 3.05 -39.55 -8.67
N THR A 332 3.28 -40.71 -9.29
CA THR A 332 2.39 -41.35 -10.28
C THR A 332 2.19 -42.84 -9.99
N ASN A 333 2.38 -43.23 -8.72
CA ASN A 333 2.07 -44.55 -8.15
C ASN A 333 1.45 -44.39 -6.75
N GLY A 334 0.54 -43.41 -6.63
CA GLY A 334 -0.42 -43.30 -5.54
C GLY A 334 0.21 -43.19 -4.16
N GLY A 335 1.39 -42.56 -4.07
CA GLY A 335 2.09 -42.26 -2.83
C GLY A 335 3.38 -43.05 -2.60
N GLU A 336 3.62 -44.18 -3.27
CA GLU A 336 4.79 -45.04 -2.99
C GLU A 336 6.13 -44.33 -3.26
N THR A 337 6.25 -43.59 -4.38
CA THR A 337 7.47 -42.85 -4.73
C THR A 337 7.16 -41.46 -5.28
N PHE A 338 7.89 -40.46 -4.80
CA PHE A 338 7.80 -39.07 -5.24
C PHE A 338 9.07 -38.61 -5.96
N ALA A 339 8.90 -37.71 -6.92
CA ALA A 339 9.97 -36.93 -7.51
C ALA A 339 9.67 -35.43 -7.33
N THR A 340 10.69 -34.62 -7.02
CA THR A 340 10.54 -33.16 -7.02
C THR A 340 10.26 -32.66 -8.44
N VAL A 341 9.31 -31.74 -8.57
CA VAL A 341 9.02 -31.04 -9.83
C VAL A 341 10.18 -30.08 -10.13
N ALA A 342 10.54 -29.89 -11.40
CA ALA A 342 11.62 -28.98 -11.77
C ALA A 342 11.15 -27.52 -11.63
N GLN A 343 11.73 -26.79 -10.67
CA GLN A 343 11.29 -25.44 -10.30
C GLN A 343 12.25 -24.34 -10.77
N GLU A 344 13.57 -24.52 -10.58
CA GLU A 344 14.59 -23.60 -11.12
C GLU A 344 15.05 -24.00 -12.54
N VAL A 345 15.19 -23.01 -13.42
CA VAL A 345 15.87 -23.14 -14.72
C VAL A 345 17.34 -22.75 -14.59
N VAL A 346 17.62 -21.70 -13.81
CA VAL A 346 18.91 -21.31 -13.25
C VAL A 346 18.67 -20.73 -11.85
N TYR A 347 19.74 -20.54 -11.06
CA TYR A 347 19.66 -19.96 -9.71
C TYR A 347 18.79 -18.70 -9.65
N ASN A 348 17.81 -18.69 -8.76
CA ASN A 348 16.83 -17.60 -8.58
C ASN A 348 16.15 -17.20 -9.90
N THR A 349 15.72 -18.20 -10.68
CA THR A 349 14.94 -18.02 -11.93
C THR A 349 14.09 -19.25 -12.20
N GLY A 350 12.78 -19.13 -11.92
CA GLY A 350 11.83 -20.23 -12.05
C GLY A 350 10.62 -20.01 -11.17
N VAL A 351 10.12 -21.10 -10.55
CA VAL A 351 9.15 -21.03 -9.46
C VAL A 351 9.90 -20.78 -8.14
N HIS A 352 9.34 -19.93 -7.27
CA HIS A 352 9.77 -19.83 -5.87
C HIS A 352 9.64 -21.20 -5.16
N VAL A 353 10.25 -21.32 -3.99
CA VAL A 353 10.03 -22.43 -3.04
C VAL A 353 8.76 -22.17 -2.19
N ASP A 354 8.54 -22.95 -1.13
CA ASP A 354 7.54 -22.66 -0.08
C ASP A 354 6.09 -22.62 -0.60
N HIS A 355 5.60 -23.80 -0.99
CA HIS A 355 4.29 -23.97 -1.63
C HIS A 355 3.19 -24.18 -0.60
N HIS A 356 2.12 -23.38 -0.71
CA HIS A 356 0.99 -23.40 0.22
C HIS A 356 -0.30 -23.91 -0.41
N ASP A 357 -0.53 -23.66 -1.72
CA ASP A 357 -1.69 -24.24 -2.42
C ASP A 357 -1.41 -24.59 -3.90
N LEU A 358 -2.11 -25.59 -4.41
CA LEU A 358 -2.09 -26.06 -5.80
C LEU A 358 -3.51 -26.46 -6.23
N TRP A 359 -4.09 -25.69 -7.14
CA TRP A 359 -5.29 -26.05 -7.87
C TRP A 359 -4.93 -26.86 -9.12
N ILE A 360 -5.60 -28.01 -9.31
CA ILE A 360 -5.44 -28.89 -10.48
C ILE A 360 -6.76 -28.88 -11.25
N ASP A 361 -6.71 -28.52 -12.54
CA ASP A 361 -7.90 -28.34 -13.36
C ASP A 361 -8.68 -29.66 -13.56
N PRO A 362 -9.96 -29.74 -13.15
CA PRO A 362 -10.74 -30.97 -13.24
C PRO A 362 -11.13 -31.36 -14.66
N GLU A 363 -11.10 -30.45 -15.63
CA GLU A 363 -11.35 -30.74 -17.04
C GLU A 363 -10.06 -31.03 -17.82
N ASN A 364 -8.91 -30.57 -17.34
CA ASN A 364 -7.61 -30.77 -17.96
C ASN A 364 -6.46 -30.78 -16.94
N SER A 365 -6.14 -31.92 -16.31
CA SER A 365 -5.09 -32.03 -15.28
C SER A 365 -3.65 -31.67 -15.72
N ALA A 366 -3.43 -31.22 -16.97
CA ALA A 366 -2.19 -30.56 -17.38
C ALA A 366 -2.16 -29.06 -17.06
N HIS A 367 -3.32 -28.42 -16.94
CA HIS A 367 -3.49 -27.06 -16.43
C HIS A 367 -3.52 -27.08 -14.90
N MET A 368 -2.68 -26.26 -14.26
CA MET A 368 -2.63 -26.09 -12.81
C MET A 368 -2.26 -24.65 -12.46
N ILE A 369 -2.66 -24.22 -11.27
CA ILE A 369 -2.32 -22.91 -10.68
C ILE A 369 -1.76 -23.15 -9.28
N LEU A 370 -0.68 -22.47 -8.92
CA LEU A 370 0.16 -22.72 -7.75
C LEU A 370 0.40 -21.41 -6.98
N GLY A 371 0.12 -21.43 -5.68
CA GLY A 371 0.38 -20.35 -4.72
C GLY A 371 1.54 -20.71 -3.78
N ASN A 372 2.44 -19.74 -3.56
CA ASN A 372 3.63 -19.89 -2.72
C ASN A 372 4.07 -18.53 -2.17
N ASP A 373 5.18 -18.50 -1.42
CA ASP A 373 5.71 -17.27 -0.80
C ASP A 373 6.23 -16.23 -1.81
N GLY A 374 6.49 -16.63 -3.06
CA GLY A 374 6.75 -15.76 -4.21
C GLY A 374 5.52 -15.49 -5.10
N GLY A 375 4.29 -15.77 -4.63
CA GLY A 375 3.05 -15.49 -5.34
C GLY A 375 2.58 -16.57 -6.32
N LEU A 376 2.00 -16.13 -7.45
CA LEU A 376 1.11 -16.96 -8.28
C LEU A 376 1.76 -17.44 -9.58
N TYR A 377 1.64 -18.74 -9.85
CA TYR A 377 2.19 -19.40 -11.03
C TYR A 377 1.15 -20.27 -11.75
N SER A 378 1.22 -20.35 -13.08
CA SER A 378 0.34 -21.20 -13.91
C SER A 378 1.14 -22.07 -14.88
N THR A 379 0.70 -23.30 -15.10
CA THR A 379 1.30 -24.29 -16.02
C THR A 379 0.22 -24.92 -16.90
N TRP A 380 0.60 -25.39 -18.09
CA TRP A 380 -0.27 -26.13 -19.02
C TRP A 380 0.32 -27.50 -19.43
N ASP A 381 1.35 -27.96 -18.73
CA ASP A 381 2.08 -29.21 -19.00
C ASP A 381 2.40 -30.02 -17.72
N ARG A 382 1.48 -30.03 -16.74
CA ARG A 382 1.58 -30.73 -15.45
C ARG A 382 2.70 -30.22 -14.52
N GLY A 383 3.18 -29.00 -14.75
CA GLY A 383 4.22 -28.34 -13.96
C GLY A 383 5.63 -28.58 -14.48
N ASP A 384 5.79 -29.03 -15.73
CA ASP A 384 7.10 -29.18 -16.36
C ASP A 384 7.64 -27.81 -16.86
N ASN A 385 6.77 -26.82 -17.14
CA ASN A 385 7.09 -25.40 -17.32
C ASN A 385 6.02 -24.50 -16.65
N TRP A 386 6.42 -23.30 -16.19
CA TRP A 386 5.55 -22.37 -15.45
C TRP A 386 5.63 -20.93 -16.00
N THR A 387 4.51 -20.21 -15.88
CA THR A 387 4.37 -18.76 -16.11
C THR A 387 4.11 -18.06 -14.79
N PHE A 388 4.89 -17.04 -14.46
CA PHE A 388 4.76 -16.24 -13.24
C PHE A 388 3.87 -15.01 -13.45
N ILE A 389 2.93 -14.77 -12.54
CA ILE A 389 1.90 -13.73 -12.63
C ILE A 389 2.33 -12.52 -11.77
N SER A 390 3.31 -11.76 -12.29
CA SER A 390 4.02 -10.66 -11.64
C SER A 390 3.25 -9.32 -11.51
N ASN A 391 1.92 -9.39 -11.35
CA ASN A 391 1.04 -8.22 -11.32
C ASN A 391 0.08 -8.15 -10.13
N ILE A 392 0.29 -9.00 -9.10
CA ILE A 392 -0.46 -8.97 -7.83
C ILE A 392 0.38 -8.21 -6.77
N PRO A 393 -0.10 -7.07 -6.25
CA PRO A 393 0.66 -6.22 -5.32
C PRO A 393 0.47 -6.66 -3.85
N ILE A 394 1.00 -7.83 -3.50
CA ILE A 394 0.87 -8.49 -2.19
C ILE A 394 2.19 -8.66 -1.42
N GLN A 395 3.13 -7.73 -1.63
CA GLN A 395 4.49 -7.79 -1.10
C GLN A 395 4.53 -7.54 0.41
N GLN A 396 5.27 -8.37 1.13
CA GLN A 396 5.43 -8.33 2.59
C GLN A 396 6.79 -7.73 2.96
N PHE A 397 6.84 -6.42 3.25
CA PHE A 397 8.05 -5.76 3.77
C PHE A 397 8.13 -5.89 5.29
N TYR A 398 9.32 -6.20 5.81
CA TYR A 398 9.62 -6.11 7.25
C TYR A 398 10.16 -4.73 7.68
N ASP A 399 10.76 -3.97 6.75
CA ASP A 399 11.59 -2.78 7.05
C ASP A 399 11.89 -1.93 5.80
N ILE A 400 12.12 -0.62 5.96
CA ILE A 400 12.47 0.32 4.86
C ILE A 400 13.45 1.45 5.25
N ASP A 401 14.16 2.00 4.25
CA ASP A 401 14.91 3.27 4.37
C ASP A 401 14.97 4.06 3.04
N LEU A 402 15.36 5.34 3.07
CA LEU A 402 15.21 6.33 1.98
C LEU A 402 16.54 7.05 1.63
N ASP A 403 17.07 6.86 0.42
CA ASP A 403 18.29 7.60 0.01
C ASP A 403 18.06 9.08 -0.34
N MET A 404 19.04 9.94 -0.08
CA MET A 404 18.93 11.39 -0.30
C MET A 404 18.98 11.86 -1.77
N ALA A 405 18.65 11.01 -2.76
CA ALA A 405 18.60 11.40 -4.17
C ALA A 405 17.39 12.31 -4.51
N ASP A 406 17.40 12.98 -5.68
CA ASP A 406 16.25 13.76 -6.21
C ASP A 406 15.85 13.18 -7.60
N PRO A 407 14.76 12.38 -7.69
CA PRO A 407 13.95 11.85 -6.59
C PRO A 407 14.68 10.76 -5.78
N TYR A 408 14.24 10.56 -4.54
CA TYR A 408 14.77 9.52 -3.64
C TYR A 408 14.34 8.11 -4.04
N ASN A 409 15.07 7.13 -3.51
CA ASN A 409 14.75 5.71 -3.66
C ASN A 409 14.44 5.10 -2.29
N VAL A 410 13.38 4.30 -2.25
CA VAL A 410 13.03 3.46 -1.10
C VAL A 410 13.80 2.15 -1.22
N TYR A 411 14.43 1.73 -0.14
CA TYR A 411 15.03 0.43 0.08
C TYR A 411 14.15 -0.34 1.06
N GLY A 412 14.18 -1.66 1.04
CA GLY A 412 13.48 -2.45 2.04
C GLY A 412 13.63 -3.95 1.86
N GLY A 413 13.44 -4.66 2.95
CA GLY A 413 13.53 -6.12 3.01
C GLY A 413 12.16 -6.79 2.85
N LEU A 414 12.05 -7.78 1.96
CA LEU A 414 10.87 -8.62 1.82
C LEU A 414 11.04 -9.97 2.52
N GLN A 415 9.95 -10.48 3.12
CA GLN A 415 9.86 -11.89 3.49
C GLN A 415 10.14 -12.80 2.27
N ASP A 416 11.07 -13.74 2.44
CA ASP A 416 11.57 -14.78 1.53
C ASP A 416 12.07 -14.30 0.14
N ASN A 417 11.78 -13.06 -0.24
CA ASN A 417 11.80 -12.57 -1.61
C ASN A 417 12.97 -11.62 -1.95
N ASN A 418 14.00 -11.54 -1.11
CA ASN A 418 15.17 -10.64 -1.21
C ASN A 418 14.84 -9.16 -0.92
N SER A 419 15.85 -8.38 -0.51
CA SER A 419 15.71 -6.92 -0.33
C SER A 419 15.81 -6.15 -1.66
N TYR A 420 14.96 -5.13 -1.83
CA TYR A 420 14.85 -4.33 -3.04
C TYR A 420 15.17 -2.84 -2.82
N ARG A 421 15.42 -2.14 -3.92
CA ARG A 421 15.46 -0.68 -4.04
C ARG A 421 14.56 -0.23 -5.19
N GLY A 422 13.79 0.84 -5.05
CA GLY A 422 12.98 1.44 -6.13
C GLY A 422 12.72 2.94 -5.95
N PRO A 423 12.47 3.69 -7.04
CA PRO A 423 12.33 5.14 -6.98
C PRO A 423 10.95 5.59 -6.49
N SER A 424 10.86 6.64 -5.66
CA SER A 424 9.59 7.17 -5.15
C SER A 424 8.70 7.82 -6.23
N ARG A 425 9.31 8.21 -7.37
CA ARG A 425 8.67 8.70 -8.59
C ARG A 425 9.62 8.57 -9.80
N THR A 426 9.09 8.40 -11.00
CA THR A 426 9.86 8.39 -12.26
C THR A 426 9.57 9.61 -13.13
N THR A 427 10.35 9.79 -14.20
CA THR A 427 10.02 10.74 -15.29
C THR A 427 9.53 10.00 -16.56
N ARG A 428 8.61 9.04 -16.38
CA ARG A 428 7.89 8.34 -17.47
C ARG A 428 6.38 8.55 -17.39
N TYR A 429 5.71 8.51 -18.55
CA TYR A 429 4.24 8.52 -18.63
C TYR A 429 3.59 7.29 -17.95
N HIS A 430 4.30 6.16 -17.89
CA HIS A 430 3.76 4.90 -17.34
C HIS A 430 3.84 4.79 -15.81
N GLY A 431 4.38 5.79 -15.11
CA GLY A 431 4.59 5.70 -13.66
C GLY A 431 5.87 4.94 -13.27
N ILE A 432 5.81 4.23 -12.14
CA ILE A 432 6.84 3.31 -11.65
C ILE A 432 6.48 1.91 -12.13
N LEU A 433 7.46 1.14 -12.63
CA LEU A 433 7.26 -0.21 -13.17
C LEU A 433 8.06 -1.25 -12.36
N ASN A 434 7.67 -2.53 -12.40
CA ASN A 434 8.45 -3.61 -11.76
C ASN A 434 9.95 -3.55 -12.10
N ARG A 435 10.28 -3.32 -13.38
CA ARG A 435 11.67 -3.21 -13.88
C ARG A 435 12.47 -1.99 -13.37
N ASP A 436 11.85 -1.07 -12.65
CA ASP A 436 12.53 0.04 -11.98
C ASP A 436 12.97 -0.32 -10.55
N TRP A 437 12.47 -1.43 -10.02
CA TRP A 437 12.92 -2.01 -8.75
C TRP A 437 14.10 -2.97 -8.97
N GLN A 438 15.06 -2.98 -8.06
CA GLN A 438 16.36 -3.64 -8.19
C GLN A 438 16.70 -4.44 -6.93
N VAL A 439 17.20 -5.67 -7.08
CA VAL A 439 17.59 -6.54 -5.95
C VAL A 439 18.93 -6.09 -5.36
N VAL A 440 18.91 -5.64 -4.10
CA VAL A 440 20.08 -5.16 -3.34
C VAL A 440 20.50 -6.10 -2.21
N GLY A 441 19.58 -6.87 -1.65
CA GLY A 441 19.85 -7.96 -0.69
C GLY A 441 19.82 -9.36 -1.34
N TYR A 442 19.74 -10.41 -0.52
CA TYR A 442 19.36 -11.79 -0.89
C TYR A 442 18.79 -12.53 0.34
N GLY A 443 17.92 -13.54 0.14
CA GLY A 443 17.29 -14.32 1.23
C GLY A 443 15.97 -13.69 1.70
N ASP A 444 15.57 -13.88 2.97
CA ASP A 444 14.70 -12.86 3.59
C ASP A 444 15.49 -11.54 3.53
N GLY A 445 14.90 -10.49 2.98
CA GLY A 445 15.40 -9.15 3.24
C GLY A 445 14.90 -8.68 4.60
N MET A 446 15.79 -8.26 5.48
CA MET A 446 15.46 -7.64 6.77
C MET A 446 15.74 -6.12 6.67
N TYR A 447 16.29 -5.52 7.73
CA TYR A 447 16.63 -4.11 7.78
C TYR A 447 17.43 -3.60 6.57
N ALA A 448 17.11 -2.37 6.16
CA ALA A 448 17.86 -1.60 5.17
C ALA A 448 18.28 -0.24 5.77
N GLU A 449 19.48 0.23 5.45
CA GLU A 449 20.04 1.46 6.01
C GLU A 449 20.96 2.13 4.98
N THR A 450 20.70 3.37 4.58
CA THR A 450 21.46 4.09 3.55
C THR A 450 22.44 5.08 4.18
N ASP A 451 23.50 5.45 3.45
CA ASP A 451 24.38 6.52 3.91
C ASP A 451 23.84 7.89 3.44
N PRO A 452 23.30 8.75 4.33
CA PRO A 452 22.74 10.04 3.93
C PRO A 452 23.79 11.04 3.42
N SER A 453 25.09 10.73 3.58
CA SER A 453 26.20 11.49 3.01
C SER A 453 26.75 10.91 1.69
N ASP A 454 26.37 9.68 1.33
CA ASP A 454 26.87 8.94 0.17
C ASP A 454 25.81 7.96 -0.36
N THR A 455 24.91 8.45 -1.23
CA THR A 455 23.87 7.63 -1.88
C THR A 455 24.42 6.53 -2.82
N GLY A 456 25.74 6.35 -2.88
CA GLY A 456 26.39 5.18 -3.45
C GLY A 456 26.45 3.97 -2.50
N ILE A 457 26.10 4.12 -1.21
CA ILE A 457 26.25 3.08 -0.19
C ILE A 457 24.93 2.82 0.54
N ALA A 458 24.61 1.53 0.72
CA ALA A 458 23.65 1.08 1.70
C ALA A 458 24.17 -0.17 2.44
N TYR A 459 23.56 -0.45 3.58
CA TYR A 459 23.67 -1.66 4.36
C TYR A 459 22.35 -2.41 4.25
N ILE A 460 22.42 -3.73 4.09
CA ILE A 460 21.26 -4.59 3.98
C ILE A 460 21.50 -5.81 4.87
N THR A 461 20.51 -6.22 5.66
CA THR A 461 20.56 -7.46 6.44
C THR A 461 19.66 -8.54 5.85
N SER A 462 20.02 -9.80 6.09
CA SER A 462 19.14 -10.97 5.98
C SER A 462 19.06 -11.66 7.35
N GLN A 463 18.40 -12.82 7.43
CA GLN A 463 18.19 -13.55 8.70
C GLN A 463 19.42 -13.58 9.61
N ASN A 464 19.20 -13.37 10.91
CA ASN A 464 20.19 -13.60 11.96
C ASN A 464 21.44 -12.73 11.77
N ALA A 465 21.24 -11.43 11.57
CA ALA A 465 22.27 -10.43 11.23
C ALA A 465 23.14 -10.82 10.01
N GLY A 466 22.49 -11.20 8.90
CA GLY A 466 23.13 -11.41 7.58
C GLY A 466 23.59 -10.10 6.91
N ILE A 467 24.31 -9.25 7.63
CA ILE A 467 24.69 -7.89 7.22
C ILE A 467 25.69 -7.86 6.05
N MET A 468 25.36 -7.07 5.03
CA MET A 468 26.22 -6.71 3.90
C MET A 468 26.20 -5.19 3.68
N ARG A 469 27.37 -4.58 3.43
CA ARG A 469 27.48 -3.25 2.81
C ARG A 469 27.55 -3.40 1.30
N VAL A 470 26.78 -2.60 0.57
CA VAL A 470 26.58 -2.69 -0.89
C VAL A 470 26.91 -1.35 -1.55
N ASP A 471 27.72 -1.40 -2.61
CA ASP A 471 27.99 -0.25 -3.50
C ASP A 471 26.96 -0.22 -4.65
N MET A 472 26.13 0.81 -4.69
CA MET A 472 25.03 0.97 -5.65
C MET A 472 25.47 1.29 -7.09
N ALA A 473 26.73 1.67 -7.30
CA ALA A 473 27.25 2.02 -8.62
C ALA A 473 27.89 0.82 -9.35
N THR A 474 28.37 -0.17 -8.59
CA THR A 474 29.12 -1.33 -9.08
C THR A 474 28.46 -2.68 -8.76
N GLY A 475 27.62 -2.72 -7.72
CA GLY A 475 27.05 -3.95 -7.17
C GLY A 475 28.02 -4.76 -6.31
N ASP A 476 29.17 -4.18 -5.90
CA ASP A 476 30.08 -4.85 -4.95
C ASP A 476 29.38 -5.03 -3.58
N ARG A 477 29.60 -6.18 -2.94
CA ARG A 477 28.94 -6.54 -1.67
C ARG A 477 29.97 -7.11 -0.69
N LYS A 478 30.11 -6.46 0.46
CA LYS A 478 30.98 -6.90 1.55
C LYS A 478 30.14 -7.36 2.74
N ALA A 479 30.19 -8.64 3.07
CA ALA A 479 29.60 -9.16 4.31
C ALA A 479 30.37 -8.61 5.54
N LEU A 480 29.65 -8.18 6.57
CA LEU A 480 30.21 -7.48 7.73
C LEU A 480 29.99 -8.19 9.08
N LYS A 481 29.27 -9.33 9.13
CA LYS A 481 28.79 -9.91 10.40
C LYS A 481 29.93 -10.12 11.42
N PRO A 482 29.83 -9.56 12.65
CA PRO A 482 30.84 -9.75 13.68
C PRO A 482 30.87 -11.20 14.18
N PHE A 483 32.03 -11.60 14.71
CA PHE A 483 32.27 -12.90 15.33
C PHE A 483 33.10 -12.72 16.62
N PRO A 484 32.94 -13.61 17.62
CA PRO A 484 33.63 -13.48 18.89
C PRO A 484 35.14 -13.69 18.75
N ARG A 485 35.92 -12.96 19.57
CA ARG A 485 37.39 -13.06 19.58
C ARG A 485 37.88 -14.22 20.45
N ASP A 486 37.12 -14.55 21.49
CA ASP A 486 37.27 -15.77 22.26
C ASP A 486 36.20 -16.77 21.80
N THR A 487 36.60 -17.97 21.37
CA THR A 487 35.66 -19.00 20.89
C THR A 487 34.89 -19.70 22.02
N THR A 488 34.88 -19.13 23.23
CA THR A 488 34.00 -19.49 24.35
C THR A 488 32.93 -18.43 24.64
N GLU A 489 32.98 -17.28 23.95
CA GLU A 489 31.86 -16.34 23.84
C GLU A 489 30.95 -16.77 22.67
N GLU A 490 29.66 -16.52 22.80
CA GLU A 490 28.64 -16.76 21.77
C GLU A 490 27.87 -15.46 21.51
N TYR A 491 27.63 -15.15 20.24
CA TYR A 491 26.90 -13.96 19.81
C TYR A 491 25.60 -14.40 19.12
N SER A 492 24.48 -14.00 19.70
CA SER A 492 23.12 -14.30 19.22
C SER A 492 22.54 -13.09 18.50
N PHE A 493 21.64 -13.33 17.54
CA PHE A 493 21.15 -12.35 16.57
C PHE A 493 19.73 -12.71 16.14
N ASP A 494 18.77 -11.81 16.43
CA ASP A 494 17.36 -11.97 16.08
C ASP A 494 17.15 -12.20 14.56
N TRP A 495 16.03 -12.86 14.22
CA TRP A 495 15.59 -13.09 12.84
C TRP A 495 15.64 -11.79 12.02
N LYS A 496 15.09 -10.69 12.55
CA LYS A 496 15.14 -9.32 12.01
C LYS A 496 16.11 -8.44 12.83
N SER A 497 17.38 -8.85 12.97
CA SER A 497 18.39 -8.05 13.69
C SER A 497 18.53 -6.60 13.17
N PRO A 498 18.39 -5.57 14.03
CA PRO A 498 18.47 -4.16 13.64
C PRO A 498 19.90 -3.71 13.33
N ILE A 499 20.01 -2.76 12.41
CA ILE A 499 21.25 -2.04 12.06
C ILE A 499 20.92 -0.55 12.02
N LEU A 500 21.87 0.32 12.38
CA LEU A 500 21.67 1.78 12.40
C LEU A 500 22.91 2.51 11.87
N VAL A 501 22.74 3.55 11.06
CA VAL A 501 23.80 4.53 10.72
C VAL A 501 23.73 5.73 11.68
N SER A 502 24.87 6.12 12.27
CA SER A 502 24.87 7.21 13.24
C SER A 502 24.56 8.56 12.58
N PRO A 503 23.54 9.32 13.03
CA PRO A 503 23.21 10.65 12.48
C PRO A 503 24.31 11.69 12.73
N HIS A 504 25.25 11.41 13.64
CA HIS A 504 26.40 12.29 13.96
C HIS A 504 27.67 11.95 13.17
N ASN A 505 27.77 10.74 12.62
CA ASN A 505 28.93 10.26 11.87
C ASN A 505 28.57 9.06 10.99
N THR A 506 28.43 9.25 9.68
CA THR A 506 28.11 8.18 8.70
C THR A 506 29.22 7.12 8.50
N ASN A 507 30.35 7.22 9.21
CA ASN A 507 31.30 6.12 9.33
C ASN A 507 30.97 5.18 10.50
N ARG A 508 30.15 5.63 11.46
CA ARG A 508 29.72 4.82 12.59
C ARG A 508 28.44 4.07 12.24
N VAL A 509 28.46 2.77 12.52
CA VAL A 509 27.36 1.84 12.29
C VAL A 509 27.16 1.01 13.55
N TYR A 510 25.91 0.79 13.94
CA TYR A 510 25.51 -0.09 15.02
C TYR A 510 24.82 -1.33 14.45
N LEU A 511 24.94 -2.46 15.14
CA LEU A 511 24.24 -3.71 14.82
C LEU A 511 23.75 -4.36 16.12
N GLY A 512 22.48 -4.72 16.17
CA GLY A 512 21.86 -5.45 17.28
C GLY A 512 22.18 -6.94 17.28
N GLY A 513 21.93 -7.55 18.43
CA GLY A 513 22.10 -8.96 18.77
C GLY A 513 21.92 -9.09 20.28
N ASN A 514 22.48 -10.10 20.93
CA ASN A 514 22.53 -10.15 22.40
C ASN A 514 23.39 -9.00 23.03
N ARG A 515 24.14 -8.30 22.17
CA ARG A 515 25.00 -7.15 22.48
C ARG A 515 24.82 -6.10 21.39
N LEU A 516 25.08 -4.84 21.71
CA LEU A 516 25.26 -3.83 20.67
C LEU A 516 26.69 -3.96 20.11
N PHE A 517 26.79 -4.11 18.80
CA PHE A 517 28.07 -4.10 18.08
C PHE A 517 28.26 -2.71 17.47
N ILE A 518 29.36 -2.05 17.82
CA ILE A 518 29.68 -0.68 17.41
C ILE A 518 30.89 -0.71 16.46
N SER A 519 30.76 -0.12 15.28
CA SER A 519 31.85 0.13 14.33
C SER A 519 32.03 1.62 14.13
N ASP A 520 33.27 2.12 14.00
CA ASP A 520 33.59 3.50 13.59
C ASP A 520 34.16 3.56 12.15
N ASP A 521 34.11 2.45 11.39
CA ASP A 521 34.76 2.25 10.09
C ASP A 521 33.83 1.60 9.02
N ARG A 522 32.54 1.97 9.04
CA ARG A 522 31.47 1.46 8.15
C ARG A 522 31.27 -0.06 8.24
N GLY A 523 31.53 -0.66 9.40
CA GLY A 523 31.44 -2.10 9.67
C GLY A 523 32.68 -2.92 9.25
N ASP A 524 33.80 -2.28 8.91
CA ASP A 524 35.05 -2.99 8.59
C ASP A 524 35.67 -3.66 9.83
N SER A 525 35.41 -3.15 11.04
CA SER A 525 35.70 -3.76 12.32
C SER A 525 34.68 -3.38 13.40
N TRP A 526 34.51 -4.24 14.41
CA TRP A 526 33.48 -4.09 15.46
C TRP A 526 34.05 -4.18 16.89
N ARG A 527 33.38 -3.46 17.79
CA ARG A 527 33.51 -3.48 19.25
C ARG A 527 32.16 -3.90 19.86
N PRO A 528 32.06 -5.04 20.56
CA PRO A 528 30.86 -5.39 21.32
C PRO A 528 30.78 -4.59 22.63
N THR A 529 29.55 -4.38 23.12
CA THR A 529 29.26 -3.99 24.51
C THR A 529 29.39 -5.19 25.47
N GLU A 530 29.06 -4.97 26.75
CA GLU A 530 28.60 -6.06 27.60
C GLU A 530 27.25 -6.63 27.14
N GLU A 531 26.76 -7.67 27.82
CA GLU A 531 25.46 -8.29 27.57
C GLU A 531 24.34 -7.30 27.88
N LEU A 532 23.45 -7.01 26.92
CA LEU A 532 22.38 -6.01 27.11
C LEU A 532 20.99 -6.64 27.32
N THR A 533 20.89 -7.97 27.30
CA THR A 533 19.65 -8.73 27.55
C THR A 533 19.80 -9.59 28.81
N ARG A 534 18.81 -10.42 29.14
CA ARG A 534 18.86 -11.29 30.34
C ARG A 534 19.59 -12.61 30.11
N GLY A 535 20.01 -12.92 28.88
CA GLY A 535 20.66 -14.19 28.53
C GLY A 535 19.77 -15.42 28.79
N LEU A 536 18.48 -15.32 28.49
CA LEU A 536 17.50 -16.40 28.67
C LEU A 536 17.50 -17.33 27.46
N HIS A 537 17.83 -18.61 27.66
CA HIS A 537 17.83 -19.59 26.57
C HIS A 537 16.40 -20.06 26.23
N PRO A 538 16.00 -20.19 24.95
CA PRO A 538 14.68 -20.70 24.52
C PRO A 538 14.20 -21.96 25.27
N ASP A 539 14.98 -23.06 25.25
CA ASP A 539 14.65 -24.32 25.96
C ASP A 539 14.59 -24.20 27.50
N SER A 540 14.83 -23.02 28.08
CA SER A 540 14.69 -22.76 29.53
C SER A 540 13.35 -22.12 29.91
N LEU A 541 12.47 -21.88 28.93
CA LEU A 541 11.14 -21.27 29.12
C LEU A 541 10.01 -22.24 28.71
N PRO A 542 8.89 -22.32 29.46
CA PRO A 542 7.82 -23.27 29.19
C PRO A 542 6.73 -22.73 28.25
N ILE A 543 6.30 -23.55 27.30
CA ILE A 543 5.16 -23.29 26.40
C ILE A 543 4.09 -24.38 26.64
N MET A 544 2.81 -24.03 26.70
CA MET A 544 1.73 -24.91 27.21
C MET A 544 2.03 -25.55 28.59
N GLY A 545 2.88 -24.91 29.41
CA GLY A 545 3.36 -25.48 30.68
C GLY A 545 4.38 -26.61 30.55
N MET A 546 4.82 -26.94 29.32
CA MET A 546 5.83 -27.94 29.00
C MET A 546 7.18 -27.30 28.70
N MET A 547 8.27 -27.95 29.09
CA MET A 547 9.63 -27.53 28.72
C MET A 547 9.99 -28.13 27.36
N PRO A 548 10.50 -27.35 26.39
CA PRO A 548 10.98 -27.90 25.12
C PRO A 548 12.15 -28.87 25.31
N ASP A 549 12.16 -29.98 24.57
CA ASP A 549 13.27 -30.93 24.50
C ASP A 549 13.50 -31.46 23.07
N SER A 550 14.34 -32.49 22.91
CA SER A 550 14.68 -33.08 21.61
C SER A 550 13.53 -33.77 20.86
N THR A 551 12.38 -33.96 21.50
CA THR A 551 11.15 -34.57 20.94
C THR A 551 10.07 -33.54 20.58
N THR A 552 10.24 -32.28 20.99
CA THR A 552 9.25 -31.21 20.77
C THR A 552 9.19 -30.79 19.30
N PHE A 553 8.06 -31.06 18.64
CA PHE A 553 7.84 -30.72 17.23
C PHE A 553 8.02 -29.22 16.96
N SER A 554 8.79 -28.92 15.90
CA SER A 554 9.03 -27.57 15.37
C SER A 554 9.64 -26.52 16.33
N LYS A 555 10.32 -26.93 17.42
CA LYS A 555 10.69 -26.04 18.54
C LYS A 555 11.54 -24.80 18.25
N HIS A 556 12.22 -24.73 17.10
CA HIS A 556 13.03 -23.59 16.67
C HIS A 556 12.66 -23.05 15.28
N ASP A 557 11.50 -23.43 14.72
CA ASP A 557 11.12 -22.93 13.39
C ASP A 557 10.65 -21.47 13.48
N GLY A 558 11.45 -20.57 12.89
CA GLY A 558 11.27 -19.12 12.98
C GLY A 558 11.69 -18.51 14.31
N VAL A 559 12.59 -19.17 15.07
CA VAL A 559 13.16 -18.66 16.32
C VAL A 559 14.66 -18.95 16.32
N SER A 560 15.48 -17.89 16.27
CA SER A 560 16.94 -17.99 16.12
C SER A 560 17.68 -17.97 17.47
N GLY A 561 17.12 -17.29 18.46
CA GLY A 561 17.57 -17.26 19.84
C GLY A 561 16.45 -16.79 20.75
N TYR A 562 16.81 -16.24 21.91
CA TYR A 562 15.97 -15.36 22.72
C TYR A 562 16.89 -14.53 23.62
N GLY A 563 16.52 -13.29 23.94
CA GLY A 563 17.43 -12.32 24.56
C GLY A 563 18.34 -11.66 23.51
N GLU A 564 17.72 -11.09 22.49
CA GLU A 564 18.32 -10.48 21.30
C GLU A 564 17.72 -9.07 21.10
N ILE A 565 18.56 -8.07 20.80
CA ILE A 565 18.13 -6.69 20.51
C ILE A 565 17.34 -6.66 19.20
N THR A 566 16.11 -6.16 19.28
CA THR A 566 15.11 -6.09 18.21
C THR A 566 14.96 -4.68 17.65
N ALA A 567 15.14 -3.66 18.50
CA ALA A 567 15.04 -2.25 18.14
C ALA A 567 16.11 -1.40 18.85
N GLY A 568 16.44 -0.24 18.29
CA GLY A 568 17.34 0.72 18.91
C GLY A 568 17.45 2.02 18.11
N ALA A 569 18.02 3.06 18.72
CA ALA A 569 18.20 4.38 18.11
C ALA A 569 19.34 5.18 18.77
N GLU A 570 20.02 6.06 18.01
CA GLU A 570 20.91 7.10 18.56
C GLU A 570 20.24 8.47 18.45
N ALA A 571 20.18 9.22 19.56
CA ALA A 571 19.44 10.47 19.63
C ALA A 571 19.99 11.53 18.64
N PRO A 572 19.20 11.98 17.64
CA PRO A 572 19.69 12.87 16.58
C PRO A 572 20.07 14.27 17.09
N VAL A 573 19.60 14.67 18.27
CA VAL A 573 19.97 15.94 18.93
C VAL A 573 21.07 15.82 19.98
N THR A 574 21.54 14.61 20.34
CA THR A 574 22.56 14.42 21.39
C THR A 574 23.38 13.15 21.13
N ALA A 575 24.55 13.33 20.49
CA ALA A 575 25.49 12.26 20.18
C ALA A 575 25.88 11.43 21.41
N GLY A 576 26.00 10.11 21.22
CA GLY A 576 26.37 9.17 22.28
C GLY A 576 25.24 8.81 23.25
N VAL A 577 24.04 9.38 23.13
CA VAL A 577 22.82 8.86 23.77
C VAL A 577 22.20 7.81 22.86
N ILE A 578 22.27 6.54 23.27
CA ILE A 578 21.87 5.38 22.47
C ILE A 578 20.89 4.54 23.29
N TRP A 579 19.80 4.12 22.67
CA TRP A 579 18.80 3.24 23.26
C TRP A 579 18.75 1.89 22.56
N VAL A 580 18.44 0.83 23.31
CA VAL A 580 18.16 -0.51 22.79
C VAL A 580 16.95 -1.14 23.47
N GLY A 581 16.20 -1.93 22.71
CA GLY A 581 15.10 -2.79 23.15
C GLY A 581 15.32 -4.22 22.67
N ALA A 582 14.85 -5.21 23.44
CA ALA A 582 15.03 -6.63 23.14
C ALA A 582 13.70 -7.41 23.12
N ASP A 583 13.73 -8.57 22.47
CA ASP A 583 12.65 -9.56 22.43
C ASP A 583 12.23 -10.06 23.82
N ASP A 584 13.16 -10.12 24.78
CA ASP A 584 12.89 -10.48 26.16
C ASP A 584 12.22 -9.35 26.96
N GLY A 585 11.98 -8.19 26.34
CA GLY A 585 11.35 -7.02 26.95
C GLY A 585 12.30 -6.12 27.74
N THR A 586 13.61 -6.31 27.63
CA THR A 586 14.61 -5.42 28.26
C THR A 586 14.79 -4.13 27.46
N VAL A 587 14.85 -3.00 28.15
CA VAL A 587 15.10 -1.67 27.57
C VAL A 587 16.23 -0.98 28.33
N GLN A 588 17.27 -0.55 27.62
CA GLN A 588 18.43 0.11 28.19
C GLN A 588 18.84 1.39 27.43
N VAL A 589 19.49 2.31 28.14
CA VAL A 589 20.02 3.56 27.59
C VAL A 589 21.49 3.80 28.00
N SER A 590 22.32 4.16 27.01
CA SER A 590 23.68 4.70 27.19
C SER A 590 23.68 6.22 27.02
N ARG A 591 24.71 6.89 27.57
CA ARG A 591 24.92 8.35 27.47
C ARG A 591 26.36 8.71 27.13
N ASP A 592 27.13 7.73 26.69
CA ASP A 592 28.60 7.75 26.57
C ASP A 592 29.10 6.78 25.47
N ASP A 593 28.53 6.87 24.27
CA ASP A 593 28.95 6.11 23.08
C ASP A 593 28.90 4.57 23.26
N GLY A 594 28.01 4.09 24.14
CA GLY A 594 27.84 2.67 24.46
C GLY A 594 28.86 2.11 25.47
N ASP A 595 29.68 2.95 26.10
CA ASP A 595 30.65 2.52 27.12
C ASP A 595 30.01 2.17 28.47
N GLY A 596 28.86 2.78 28.81
CA GLY A 596 28.06 2.48 29.99
C GLY A 596 26.55 2.47 29.70
N TRP A 597 25.82 1.61 30.40
CA TRP A 597 24.38 1.37 30.17
C TRP A 597 23.57 1.49 31.46
N THR A 598 22.29 1.87 31.30
CA THR A 598 21.30 1.93 32.38
C THR A 598 20.06 1.16 31.96
N ASP A 599 19.78 0.05 32.64
CA ASP A 599 18.52 -0.68 32.54
C ASP A 599 17.37 0.16 33.14
N VAL A 600 16.33 0.39 32.34
CA VAL A 600 15.12 1.14 32.71
C VAL A 600 13.85 0.29 32.60
N THR A 601 13.99 -1.00 32.29
CA THR A 601 12.90 -1.98 32.08
C THR A 601 11.90 -1.98 33.22
N ALA A 602 12.38 -1.97 34.48
CA ALA A 602 11.54 -2.01 35.66
C ALA A 602 10.62 -0.78 35.80
N ASN A 603 11.03 0.38 35.28
CA ASN A 603 10.23 1.61 35.30
C ASN A 603 9.16 1.57 34.20
N LEU A 604 9.52 1.09 33.00
CA LEU A 604 8.61 0.94 31.86
C LEU A 604 7.51 -0.07 32.17
N MET A 605 7.87 -1.28 32.63
CA MET A 605 6.92 -2.34 32.93
C MET A 605 5.98 -1.96 34.10
N ALA A 606 6.46 -1.19 35.08
CA ALA A 606 5.63 -0.63 36.14
C ALA A 606 4.60 0.41 35.62
N ALA A 607 4.93 1.17 34.57
CA ALA A 607 4.00 2.07 33.88
C ALA A 607 3.03 1.33 32.95
N ALA A 608 3.44 0.19 32.37
CA ALA A 608 2.59 -0.67 31.55
C ALA A 608 1.56 -1.48 32.37
N GLY A 609 1.76 -1.61 33.68
CA GLY A 609 0.87 -2.41 34.56
C GLY A 609 1.24 -3.90 34.65
N ALA A 610 2.41 -4.28 34.13
CA ALA A 610 3.10 -5.57 34.22
C ALA A 610 2.25 -6.86 34.42
N PRO A 611 2.05 -7.65 33.36
CA PRO A 611 1.81 -9.10 33.46
C PRO A 611 3.00 -9.82 34.13
N PRO A 612 2.92 -11.15 34.38
CA PRO A 612 4.02 -11.91 35.00
C PRO A 612 5.26 -12.08 34.09
N PHE A 613 5.14 -11.79 32.80
CA PHE A 613 6.24 -11.71 31.84
C PHE A 613 6.21 -10.33 31.16
N PRO A 614 7.38 -9.74 30.82
CA PRO A 614 7.48 -8.51 30.06
C PRO A 614 7.41 -8.78 28.55
N TYR A 615 6.68 -7.94 27.82
CA TYR A 615 6.45 -8.05 26.38
C TYR A 615 7.67 -7.70 25.52
N TYR A 616 7.68 -8.24 24.30
CA TYR A 616 8.65 -7.96 23.24
C TYR A 616 8.73 -6.44 22.97
N VAL A 617 9.93 -5.88 22.78
CA VAL A 617 10.07 -4.47 22.37
C VAL A 617 10.00 -4.39 20.85
N SER A 618 8.91 -3.84 20.31
CA SER A 618 8.72 -3.71 18.86
C SER A 618 9.48 -2.51 18.28
N TRP A 619 9.46 -1.36 18.96
CA TRP A 619 10.16 -0.17 18.48
C TRP A 619 10.75 0.69 19.60
N VAL A 620 11.82 1.40 19.26
CA VAL A 620 12.49 2.41 20.08
C VAL A 620 12.80 3.62 19.20
N GLU A 621 12.29 4.78 19.56
CA GLU A 621 12.42 6.04 18.81
C GLU A 621 12.97 7.15 19.72
N THR A 622 13.78 8.06 19.18
CA THR A 622 14.45 9.12 19.95
C THR A 622 14.17 10.50 19.40
N SER A 623 13.96 11.48 20.29
CA SER A 623 13.41 12.77 19.86
C SER A 623 14.33 13.59 18.95
N HIS A 624 13.73 14.19 17.93
CA HIS A 624 14.33 15.22 17.08
C HIS A 624 14.44 16.60 17.76
N PHE A 625 14.01 16.72 19.03
CA PHE A 625 13.92 18.00 19.75
C PHE A 625 14.57 17.97 21.14
N GLU A 626 14.34 16.92 21.95
CA GLU A 626 14.82 16.85 23.34
C GLU A 626 15.69 15.61 23.58
N GLY A 627 16.98 15.80 23.87
CA GLY A 627 17.95 14.70 24.03
C GLY A 627 17.71 13.76 25.23
N GLU A 628 16.75 14.09 26.12
CA GLU A 628 16.32 13.22 27.22
C GLU A 628 15.01 12.45 26.91
N ARG A 629 14.37 12.70 25.76
CA ARG A 629 13.12 12.04 25.35
C ARG A 629 13.37 10.82 24.45
N ALA A 630 12.72 9.72 24.81
CA ALA A 630 12.56 8.55 23.94
C ALA A 630 11.12 8.00 24.00
N TYR A 631 10.73 7.33 22.93
CA TYR A 631 9.47 6.62 22.77
C TYR A 631 9.76 5.13 22.64
N VAL A 632 8.92 4.28 23.24
CA VAL A 632 9.06 2.81 23.16
C VAL A 632 7.68 2.20 22.96
N SER A 633 7.56 1.29 22.00
CA SER A 633 6.39 0.42 21.86
C SER A 633 6.70 -1.00 22.32
N LEU A 634 5.68 -1.67 22.87
CA LEU A 634 5.74 -3.07 23.28
C LEU A 634 4.72 -3.87 22.48
N ASP A 635 5.02 -5.14 22.25
CA ASP A 635 4.20 -6.06 21.50
C ASP A 635 3.84 -7.28 22.37
N GLY A 636 2.57 -7.35 22.75
CA GLY A 636 2.01 -8.41 23.58
C GLY A 636 1.37 -9.57 22.81
N HIS A 637 1.28 -9.53 21.47
CA HIS A 637 0.54 -10.58 20.74
C HIS A 637 1.21 -11.94 20.93
N TRP A 638 2.53 -11.96 21.09
CA TRP A 638 3.34 -13.11 21.47
C TRP A 638 2.88 -13.82 22.75
N ASP A 639 2.21 -13.10 23.65
CA ASP A 639 1.63 -13.62 24.88
C ASP A 639 0.08 -13.65 24.87
N ASP A 640 -0.51 -13.43 23.68
CA ASP A 640 -1.94 -13.34 23.37
C ASP A 640 -2.65 -12.04 23.81
N ASP A 641 -1.90 -10.97 24.06
CA ASP A 641 -2.42 -9.62 24.31
C ASP A 641 -2.20 -8.68 23.11
N TYR A 642 -3.25 -8.48 22.32
CA TYR A 642 -3.22 -7.68 21.10
C TYR A 642 -3.41 -6.17 21.34
N ALA A 643 -3.29 -5.67 22.58
CA ALA A 643 -3.51 -4.26 22.89
C ALA A 643 -2.34 -3.34 22.44
N PRO A 644 -2.61 -2.11 21.98
CA PRO A 644 -1.58 -1.14 21.60
C PRO A 644 -0.81 -0.59 22.81
N TYR A 645 0.47 -0.92 22.92
CA TYR A 645 1.35 -0.41 23.99
C TYR A 645 2.39 0.57 23.43
N ILE A 646 2.20 1.87 23.71
CA ILE A 646 3.18 2.93 23.42
C ILE A 646 3.46 3.74 24.69
N PHE A 647 4.71 4.08 24.95
CA PHE A 647 5.15 4.91 26.07
C PHE A 647 6.15 5.98 25.64
N VAL A 648 6.20 7.08 26.39
CA VAL A 648 7.23 8.12 26.30
C VAL A 648 7.89 8.34 27.67
N THR A 649 9.19 8.57 27.67
CA THR A 649 9.95 9.16 28.78
C THR A 649 10.44 10.54 28.36
N GLU A 650 10.53 11.48 29.31
CA GLU A 650 11.11 12.82 29.12
C GLU A 650 12.32 13.01 30.08
N ASP A 651 12.83 11.94 30.68
CA ASP A 651 13.86 11.96 31.74
C ASP A 651 14.88 10.79 31.65
N LEU A 652 15.11 10.28 30.43
CA LEU A 652 15.97 9.13 30.13
C LEU A 652 15.59 7.86 30.93
N GLY A 653 14.30 7.56 30.96
CA GLY A 653 13.71 6.29 31.42
C GLY A 653 13.48 6.16 32.92
N ALA A 654 13.60 7.25 33.69
CA ALA A 654 13.30 7.27 35.12
C ALA A 654 11.79 7.29 35.39
N THR A 655 11.01 7.93 34.52
CA THR A 655 9.55 7.88 34.48
C THR A 655 9.02 7.69 33.05
N TRP A 656 7.83 7.11 32.95
CA TRP A 656 7.17 6.77 31.69
C TRP A 656 5.69 7.15 31.72
N ARG A 657 5.17 7.60 30.58
CA ARG A 657 3.75 7.93 30.33
C ARG A 657 3.26 7.15 29.12
N SER A 658 2.12 6.45 29.24
CA SER A 658 1.48 5.82 28.07
C SER A 658 1.01 6.87 27.07
N LEU A 659 1.18 6.55 25.78
CA LEU A 659 0.69 7.30 24.62
C LEU A 659 -0.47 6.61 23.90
N THR A 660 -1.02 5.51 24.41
CA THR A 660 -2.10 4.71 23.79
C THR A 660 -3.43 5.49 23.60
N GLY A 661 -3.51 6.78 23.95
CA GLY A 661 -4.71 7.61 24.13
C GLY A 661 -5.79 7.50 23.02
N GLY A 662 -6.68 6.50 23.13
CA GLY A 662 -7.76 6.27 22.17
C GLY A 662 -7.33 5.68 20.83
N LEU A 663 -6.11 5.15 20.70
CA LEU A 663 -5.66 4.44 19.49
C LEU A 663 -6.55 3.21 19.27
N ALA A 664 -7.31 3.21 18.18
CA ALA A 664 -8.28 2.18 17.83
C ALA A 664 -7.67 1.16 16.86
N SER A 665 -6.63 0.47 17.33
CA SER A 665 -5.84 -0.51 16.57
C SER A 665 -5.40 -1.66 17.49
N ALA A 666 -4.70 -2.66 16.94
CA ALA A 666 -4.07 -3.76 17.68
C ALA A 666 -2.61 -3.42 18.06
N THR A 667 -1.65 -4.30 17.77
CA THR A 667 -0.23 -4.12 18.06
C THR A 667 0.39 -2.93 17.34
N VAL A 668 1.41 -2.33 17.94
CA VAL A 668 2.17 -1.22 17.36
C VAL A 668 3.55 -1.73 16.95
N ASN A 669 3.80 -1.71 15.64
CA ASN A 669 5.02 -2.24 15.05
C ASN A 669 6.11 -1.16 15.00
N VAL A 670 5.71 0.11 14.79
CA VAL A 670 6.63 1.24 14.57
C VAL A 670 6.10 2.57 15.10
N VAL A 671 7.00 3.45 15.56
CA VAL A 671 6.73 4.83 15.98
C VAL A 671 7.75 5.79 15.35
N ARG A 672 7.33 6.98 14.92
CA ARG A 672 8.20 8.11 14.54
C ARG A 672 7.72 9.44 15.13
N GLU A 673 8.63 10.30 15.58
CA GLU A 673 8.38 11.71 15.90
C GLU A 673 8.62 12.56 14.65
N TYR A 674 7.66 13.40 14.21
CA TYR A 674 7.88 14.20 13.01
C TYR A 674 8.96 15.27 13.26
N HIS A 675 10.08 15.16 12.54
CA HIS A 675 11.29 15.97 12.71
C HIS A 675 11.11 17.51 12.62
N ALA A 676 9.95 18.02 12.18
CA ALA A 676 9.63 19.44 12.18
C ALA A 676 8.53 19.87 13.19
N ASN A 677 7.91 18.94 13.94
CA ASN A 677 6.90 19.26 14.95
C ASN A 677 6.82 18.17 16.07
N PRO A 678 7.27 18.46 17.32
CA PRO A 678 7.33 17.49 18.44
C PRO A 678 5.96 17.09 19.03
N ASN A 679 4.85 17.47 18.39
CA ASN A 679 3.51 17.03 18.77
C ASN A 679 2.89 16.11 17.72
N VAL A 680 3.44 16.08 16.50
CA VAL A 680 3.02 15.17 15.45
C VAL A 680 3.80 13.86 15.61
N LEU A 681 3.08 12.79 15.91
CA LEU A 681 3.62 11.42 16.02
C LEU A 681 2.92 10.55 14.98
N ILE A 682 3.67 9.64 14.37
CA ILE A 682 3.16 8.67 13.40
C ILE A 682 3.40 7.26 13.94
N VAL A 683 2.42 6.38 13.72
CA VAL A 683 2.42 4.98 14.17
C VAL A 683 2.04 4.08 13.01
N GLY A 684 2.75 2.97 12.87
CA GLY A 684 2.36 1.82 12.05
C GLY A 684 1.95 0.65 12.94
N ALA A 685 0.86 -0.02 12.57
CA ALA A 685 0.18 -1.04 13.34
C ALA A 685 -0.47 -2.09 12.42
N GLU A 686 -1.03 -3.16 12.99
CA GLU A 686 -1.61 -4.30 12.26
C GLU A 686 -2.71 -3.92 11.23
N ASP A 687 -3.44 -2.83 11.45
CA ASP A 687 -4.57 -2.40 10.61
C ASP A 687 -4.33 -1.03 9.92
N GLY A 688 -3.09 -0.53 9.90
CA GLY A 688 -2.68 0.59 9.05
C GLY A 688 -1.77 1.62 9.73
N ALA A 689 -1.79 2.83 9.17
CA ALA A 689 -1.02 3.98 9.66
C ALA A 689 -1.91 5.01 10.39
N PHE A 690 -1.44 5.49 11.53
CA PHE A 690 -2.14 6.42 12.42
C PHE A 690 -1.28 7.65 12.73
N ALA A 691 -1.94 8.76 13.06
CA ALA A 691 -1.28 9.99 13.48
C ALA A 691 -1.89 10.55 14.78
N SER A 692 -1.03 11.13 15.61
CA SER A 692 -1.35 12.01 16.73
C SER A 692 -0.93 13.42 16.35
N ILE A 693 -1.70 14.44 16.74
CA ILE A 693 -1.33 15.87 16.58
C ILE A 693 -1.00 16.55 17.93
N ASP A 694 -1.13 15.82 19.05
CA ASP A 694 -1.09 16.33 20.42
C ASP A 694 -0.09 15.59 21.35
N ARG A 695 0.92 14.92 20.75
CA ARG A 695 1.92 14.07 21.42
C ARG A 695 1.31 12.88 22.17
N GLY A 696 0.48 12.13 21.46
CA GLY A 696 -0.09 10.85 21.87
C GLY A 696 -1.15 10.96 22.98
N ALA A 697 -1.97 12.01 22.95
CA ALA A 697 -3.17 12.13 23.78
C ALA A 697 -4.43 11.74 23.00
N THR A 698 -4.47 11.94 21.68
CA THR A 698 -5.48 11.41 20.75
C THR A 698 -4.84 10.92 19.45
N TRP A 699 -5.45 9.88 18.85
CA TRP A 699 -5.05 9.30 17.56
C TRP A 699 -6.20 9.25 16.57
N GLY A 700 -5.87 9.13 15.29
CA GLY A 700 -6.80 8.90 14.18
C GLY A 700 -6.05 8.38 12.96
N HIS A 701 -6.77 7.95 11.93
CA HIS A 701 -6.14 7.37 10.73
C HIS A 701 -5.34 8.43 9.96
N LEU A 702 -4.13 8.06 9.53
CA LEU A 702 -3.29 8.94 8.72
C LEU A 702 -3.71 8.84 7.25
N GLY A 703 -4.67 9.67 6.83
CA GLY A 703 -5.05 9.83 5.42
C GLY A 703 -5.96 8.71 4.89
N SER A 704 -5.94 8.52 3.57
CA SER A 704 -6.88 7.66 2.83
C SER A 704 -6.19 6.85 1.73
N GLY A 705 -6.81 5.78 1.23
CA GLY A 705 -6.32 5.00 0.08
C GLY A 705 -5.32 3.86 0.38
N MET A 706 -5.01 3.63 1.65
CA MET A 706 -4.39 2.40 2.16
C MET A 706 -5.51 1.51 2.75
N PRO A 707 -5.53 0.19 2.50
CA PRO A 707 -6.45 -0.74 3.15
C PRO A 707 -6.00 -1.06 4.60
N ALA A 708 -6.77 -1.86 5.33
CA ALA A 708 -6.39 -2.34 6.67
C ALA A 708 -5.30 -3.43 6.60
N VAL A 709 -4.07 -3.02 6.29
CA VAL A 709 -2.87 -3.86 6.14
C VAL A 709 -1.86 -3.56 7.25
N PRO A 710 -1.09 -4.55 7.76
CA PRO A 710 -0.04 -4.29 8.73
C PRO A 710 1.04 -3.35 8.16
N VAL A 711 1.42 -2.35 8.94
CA VAL A 711 2.49 -1.41 8.63
C VAL A 711 3.66 -1.66 9.59
N ASP A 712 4.61 -2.48 9.14
CA ASP A 712 5.77 -2.92 9.94
C ASP A 712 6.78 -1.79 10.19
N ASP A 713 6.90 -0.85 9.25
CA ASP A 713 7.85 0.26 9.35
C ASP A 713 7.38 1.51 8.58
N ILE A 714 7.80 2.69 9.06
CA ILE A 714 7.45 4.01 8.52
C ILE A 714 8.66 4.93 8.55
N GLU A 715 8.99 5.54 7.41
CA GLU A 715 10.05 6.55 7.32
C GLU A 715 9.56 7.93 6.86
N ILE A 716 10.29 8.99 7.22
CA ILE A 716 9.92 10.38 6.93
C ILE A 716 11.06 11.12 6.22
N HIS A 717 10.96 11.29 4.90
CA HIS A 717 12.07 11.83 4.09
C HIS A 717 12.44 13.29 4.49
N PRO A 718 13.63 13.56 5.09
CA PRO A 718 13.91 14.80 5.81
C PRO A 718 14.01 16.06 4.94
N ARG A 719 14.15 15.89 3.62
CA ARG A 719 14.12 17.01 2.64
C ARG A 719 12.72 17.28 2.09
N ASP A 720 11.89 16.25 1.99
CA ASP A 720 10.70 16.27 1.13
C ASP A 720 9.39 16.22 1.95
N ASN A 721 9.47 15.83 3.23
CA ASN A 721 8.36 15.55 4.15
C ASN A 721 7.40 14.43 3.71
N ASP A 722 7.73 13.72 2.63
CA ASP A 722 7.00 12.53 2.21
C ASP A 722 7.15 11.44 3.30
N VAL A 723 6.03 10.89 3.77
CA VAL A 723 6.01 9.75 4.70
C VAL A 723 5.89 8.48 3.87
N VAL A 724 6.74 7.50 4.11
CA VAL A 724 6.79 6.24 3.37
C VAL A 724 6.44 5.11 4.34
N ALA A 725 5.54 4.21 3.94
CA ALA A 725 5.11 3.09 4.76
C ALA A 725 5.47 1.76 4.10
N GLY A 726 6.23 0.93 4.83
CA GLY A 726 6.50 -0.46 4.49
C GLY A 726 5.37 -1.33 5.03
N THR A 727 4.56 -1.91 4.15
CA THR A 727 3.44 -2.76 4.56
C THR A 727 3.78 -4.24 4.44
N HIS A 728 3.39 -5.02 5.45
CA HIS A 728 3.53 -6.46 5.43
C HIS A 728 2.36 -7.10 4.68
N GLY A 729 2.19 -6.83 3.38
CA GLY A 729 1.17 -7.50 2.56
C GLY A 729 0.60 -6.70 1.39
N ARG A 730 0.92 -5.41 1.24
CA ARG A 730 0.47 -4.57 0.11
C ARG A 730 1.59 -3.69 -0.47
N GLY A 731 2.87 -4.00 -0.21
CA GLY A 731 4.05 -3.26 -0.73
C GLY A 731 4.27 -1.88 -0.09
N ILE A 732 4.84 -0.93 -0.85
CA ILE A 732 5.17 0.42 -0.34
C ILE A 732 4.14 1.46 -0.74
N TYR A 733 3.74 2.29 0.22
CA TYR A 733 2.92 3.50 0.01
C TYR A 733 3.68 4.77 0.39
N VAL A 734 3.36 5.90 -0.27
CA VAL A 734 3.92 7.23 0.03
C VAL A 734 2.79 8.23 0.27
N LEU A 735 2.83 8.94 1.39
CA LEU A 735 2.01 10.11 1.68
C LEU A 735 2.81 11.36 1.32
N ASP A 736 2.46 12.00 0.21
CA ASP A 736 3.22 13.13 -0.34
C ASP A 736 3.07 14.41 0.53
N ASP A 737 4.00 14.62 1.48
CA ASP A 737 4.19 15.77 2.41
C ASP A 737 3.26 15.87 3.63
N ILE A 738 3.76 15.37 4.76
CA ILE A 738 3.16 15.50 6.10
C ILE A 738 3.36 16.88 6.72
N GLY A 739 4.27 17.70 6.20
CA GLY A 739 4.53 19.05 6.70
C GLY A 739 3.29 19.93 6.67
N LEU A 740 2.37 19.63 5.75
CA LEU A 740 1.03 20.20 5.66
C LEU A 740 0.21 20.11 6.94
N ILE A 741 0.40 19.09 7.80
CA ILE A 741 -0.34 18.98 9.06
C ILE A 741 -0.01 20.15 10.02
N THR A 742 1.22 20.66 10.00
CA THR A 742 1.72 21.57 11.05
C THR A 742 1.13 23.00 11.02
N PRO A 743 1.00 23.70 9.88
CA PRO A 743 0.51 25.08 9.85
C PRO A 743 -0.90 25.30 10.39
N TYR A 744 -1.74 24.25 10.48
CA TYR A 744 -3.16 24.36 10.85
C TYR A 744 -3.42 24.11 12.35
N LEU A 745 -2.35 23.91 13.14
CA LEU A 745 -2.41 23.52 14.55
C LEU A 745 -2.09 24.70 15.48
N HIS A 746 -3.10 25.33 16.07
CA HIS A 746 -2.89 26.36 17.10
C HIS A 746 -2.79 25.75 18.50
N ILE A 747 -1.65 25.96 19.18
CA ILE A 747 -1.37 25.41 20.50
C ILE A 747 -1.71 26.46 21.58
N GLU A 748 -2.85 26.32 22.23
CA GLU A 748 -3.13 27.07 23.46
C GLU A 748 -2.37 26.47 24.67
N SER A 749 -1.16 26.99 24.88
CA SER A 749 -0.33 26.96 26.10
C SER A 749 0.52 25.73 26.45
N ASP A 750 1.73 26.03 26.93
CA ASP A 750 2.38 25.58 28.17
C ASP A 750 2.52 24.07 28.50
N GLY A 751 2.25 23.18 27.54
CA GLY A 751 2.85 21.83 27.47
C GLY A 751 1.93 20.65 27.78
N VAL A 752 2.03 19.62 26.93
CA VAL A 752 1.50 18.23 27.08
C VAL A 752 -0.03 18.09 27.24
N ALA A 753 -0.79 19.18 27.40
CA ALA A 753 -2.26 19.15 27.53
C ALA A 753 -2.97 20.40 26.95
N GLY A 754 -2.36 21.07 25.97
CA GLY A 754 -3.00 22.20 25.27
C GLY A 754 -4.06 21.70 24.30
N THR A 755 -5.26 22.28 24.32
CA THR A 755 -6.32 21.96 23.33
C THR A 755 -5.95 22.53 21.97
N MET A 756 -5.86 21.67 20.96
CA MET A 756 -5.61 22.04 19.57
C MET A 756 -6.85 22.72 18.98
N THR A 757 -6.84 24.05 18.90
CA THR A 757 -7.91 24.84 18.29
C THR A 757 -7.70 24.95 16.77
N ALA A 758 -8.80 24.91 16.02
CA ALA A 758 -8.79 25.28 14.62
C ALA A 758 -8.36 26.74 14.45
N VAL A 759 -7.66 27.04 13.36
CA VAL A 759 -7.44 28.43 12.92
C VAL A 759 -8.74 28.92 12.27
N ASP A 760 -9.31 30.04 12.69
CA ASP A 760 -10.58 30.54 12.12
C ASP A 760 -10.41 31.24 10.74
N GLU A 761 -9.25 31.12 10.07
CA GLU A 761 -8.95 31.76 8.78
C GLU A 761 -8.30 30.78 7.76
N PRO A 762 -8.63 30.88 6.45
CA PRO A 762 -7.95 30.17 5.37
C PRO A 762 -6.43 30.35 5.33
N ILE A 763 -5.70 29.23 5.29
CA ILE A 763 -4.23 29.18 5.20
C ILE A 763 -3.80 28.65 3.83
N PHE A 764 -2.76 29.26 3.24
CA PHE A 764 -2.07 28.78 2.05
C PHE A 764 -0.60 28.54 2.40
N THR A 765 -0.09 27.31 2.26
CA THR A 765 1.29 26.98 2.64
C THR A 765 2.28 27.33 1.53
N PRO A 766 3.55 27.68 1.84
CA PRO A 766 4.56 27.92 0.82
C PRO A 766 4.77 26.67 -0.06
N PRO A 767 4.64 26.76 -1.40
CA PRO A 767 4.74 25.61 -2.28
C PRO A 767 6.20 25.15 -2.44
N ARG A 768 6.43 23.83 -2.47
CA ARG A 768 7.76 23.25 -2.73
C ARG A 768 8.24 23.59 -4.16
N PRO A 769 9.55 23.81 -4.40
CA PRO A 769 10.08 24.13 -5.73
C PRO A 769 9.83 23.02 -6.78
N ALA A 770 9.03 23.33 -7.78
CA ALA A 770 8.69 22.40 -8.85
C ALA A 770 9.80 22.29 -9.91
N THR A 771 9.98 21.13 -10.54
CA THR A 771 10.97 20.93 -11.61
C THR A 771 10.28 20.70 -12.96
N MET A 772 10.52 21.58 -13.93
CA MET A 772 10.01 21.46 -15.29
C MET A 772 10.82 20.45 -16.09
N PHE A 773 10.23 19.28 -16.39
CA PHE A 773 10.83 18.21 -17.19
C PHE A 773 9.82 17.59 -18.17
N LEU A 774 10.31 16.83 -19.16
CA LEU A 774 9.43 16.09 -20.06
C LEU A 774 9.32 14.62 -19.65
N TYR A 775 8.10 14.11 -19.65
CA TYR A 775 7.85 12.68 -19.49
C TYR A 775 8.38 11.90 -20.70
N ARG A 776 8.97 10.74 -20.42
CA ARG A 776 9.48 9.80 -21.42
C ARG A 776 8.48 8.68 -21.68
N ASN A 777 8.41 8.22 -22.93
CA ASN A 777 7.89 6.88 -23.23
C ASN A 777 9.03 6.02 -23.78
N ASP A 778 9.46 5.05 -22.98
CA ASP A 778 10.49 4.05 -23.26
C ASP A 778 9.95 2.61 -23.11
N VAL A 779 8.62 2.44 -23.06
CA VAL A 779 7.93 1.14 -22.89
C VAL A 779 6.71 1.05 -23.83
N PRO A 780 6.89 0.57 -25.07
CA PRO A 780 5.77 0.28 -25.96
C PRO A 780 5.15 -1.10 -25.67
N SER A 781 3.83 -1.19 -25.81
CA SER A 781 3.09 -2.42 -26.16
C SER A 781 3.35 -3.67 -25.29
N GLN A 782 3.35 -3.54 -23.96
CA GLN A 782 3.51 -4.69 -23.03
C GLN A 782 2.19 -5.42 -22.68
N GLY A 783 1.04 -4.86 -23.09
CA GLY A 783 -0.29 -5.38 -22.71
C GLY A 783 -0.76 -4.91 -21.32
N GLN A 784 -1.99 -5.29 -20.96
CA GLN A 784 -2.67 -4.84 -19.74
C GLN A 784 -2.11 -5.45 -18.45
N GLY A 785 -1.46 -6.62 -18.52
CA GLY A 785 -0.90 -7.31 -17.36
C GLY A 785 0.45 -6.79 -16.86
N MET A 786 1.01 -5.74 -17.48
CA MET A 786 2.19 -5.08 -16.95
C MET A 786 1.83 -4.26 -15.71
N PHE A 787 2.37 -4.66 -14.54
CA PHE A 787 2.27 -3.84 -13.33
C PHE A 787 2.82 -2.43 -13.52
N ARG A 788 2.11 -1.44 -12.99
CA ARG A 788 2.51 -0.04 -12.91
C ARG A 788 1.89 0.63 -11.69
N ALA A 789 2.64 1.49 -11.03
CA ALA A 789 2.19 2.33 -9.94
C ALA A 789 2.31 3.82 -10.31
N ALA A 790 1.51 4.69 -9.68
CA ALA A 790 1.38 6.09 -10.11
C ALA A 790 2.58 6.95 -9.70
N ASN A 791 3.01 7.82 -10.62
CA ASN A 791 3.77 9.02 -10.24
C ASN A 791 2.83 9.99 -9.50
N PRO A 792 3.36 10.84 -8.59
CA PRO A 792 2.57 11.94 -8.05
C PRO A 792 2.31 12.99 -9.16
N ALA A 793 1.35 13.89 -8.91
CA ALA A 793 0.90 14.84 -9.93
C ALA A 793 2.03 15.75 -10.44
N TYR A 794 2.15 15.90 -11.75
CA TYR A 794 3.23 16.69 -12.37
C TYR A 794 3.03 18.20 -12.16
N GLY A 795 4.03 18.85 -11.58
CA GLY A 795 4.14 20.31 -11.56
C GLY A 795 4.39 20.88 -10.17
N ALA A 796 3.79 22.03 -9.86
CA ALA A 796 3.80 22.65 -8.54
C ALA A 796 2.51 22.34 -7.77
N TRP A 797 2.61 22.00 -6.48
CA TRP A 797 1.44 21.74 -5.63
C TRP A 797 1.13 22.97 -4.79
N PHE A 798 -0.15 23.34 -4.75
CA PHE A 798 -0.69 24.44 -3.97
C PHE A 798 -1.59 23.85 -2.89
N ASP A 799 -1.06 23.84 -1.68
CA ASP A 799 -1.66 23.17 -0.53
C ASP A 799 -2.21 24.23 0.44
N TYR A 800 -3.46 24.04 0.86
CA TYR A 800 -4.23 25.06 1.57
C TYR A 800 -5.30 24.42 2.44
N TRP A 801 -5.75 25.15 3.45
CA TRP A 801 -6.73 24.68 4.40
C TRP A 801 -7.85 25.68 4.57
N LEU A 802 -9.09 25.15 4.65
CA LEU A 802 -10.31 25.92 4.83
C LEU A 802 -11.00 25.52 6.15
N PRO A 803 -11.44 26.48 6.99
CA PRO A 803 -12.14 26.17 8.23
C PRO A 803 -13.52 25.55 7.99
N ASP A 804 -14.23 26.08 7.01
CA ASP A 804 -15.59 25.73 6.59
C ASP A 804 -15.64 25.52 5.07
N ALA A 805 -16.76 24.98 4.57
CA ALA A 805 -16.99 24.84 3.14
C ALA A 805 -17.22 26.20 2.45
N VAL A 806 -16.76 26.33 1.21
CA VAL A 806 -16.89 27.56 0.39
C VAL A 806 -17.49 27.21 -0.97
N ASP A 807 -18.74 27.61 -1.21
CA ASP A 807 -19.52 27.20 -2.40
C ASP A 807 -18.89 27.62 -3.74
N GLU A 808 -18.15 28.75 -3.78
CA GLU A 808 -17.45 29.23 -4.98
C GLU A 808 -16.07 28.55 -5.19
N GLY A 809 -15.62 27.72 -4.25
CA GLY A 809 -14.31 27.10 -4.26
C GLY A 809 -13.15 28.03 -3.90
N ALA A 810 -11.94 27.61 -4.26
CA ALA A 810 -10.71 28.37 -4.17
C ALA A 810 -10.22 28.74 -5.58
N ARG A 811 -9.58 29.90 -5.74
CA ARG A 811 -8.97 30.33 -7.02
C ARG A 811 -7.52 30.75 -6.84
N PHE A 812 -6.64 30.20 -7.66
CA PHE A 812 -5.22 30.52 -7.74
C PHE A 812 -4.94 31.33 -8.99
N ALA A 813 -4.36 32.52 -8.83
CA ALA A 813 -3.74 33.29 -9.90
C ALA A 813 -2.22 33.17 -9.79
N ILE A 814 -1.55 32.69 -10.84
CA ILE A 814 -0.11 32.48 -10.87
C ILE A 814 0.51 33.62 -11.70
N HIS A 815 1.36 34.41 -11.07
CA HIS A 815 2.05 35.55 -11.65
C HIS A 815 3.52 35.23 -11.96
N ASP A 816 4.03 35.71 -13.09
CA ASP A 816 5.47 35.66 -13.40
C ASP A 816 6.28 36.77 -12.70
N ALA A 817 7.60 36.77 -12.93
CA ALA A 817 8.52 37.77 -12.40
C ALA A 817 8.29 39.22 -12.92
N SER A 818 7.39 39.44 -13.88
CA SER A 818 6.92 40.78 -14.30
C SER A 818 5.62 41.20 -13.60
N GLY A 819 4.93 40.26 -12.92
CA GLY A 819 3.62 40.44 -12.31
C GLY A 819 2.45 40.08 -13.23
N ALA A 820 2.71 39.63 -14.46
CA ALA A 820 1.67 39.19 -15.38
C ALA A 820 1.10 37.84 -14.95
N VAL A 821 -0.23 37.67 -14.97
CA VAL A 821 -0.86 36.37 -14.73
C VAL A 821 -0.56 35.47 -15.94
N VAL A 822 0.05 34.32 -15.67
CA VAL A 822 0.33 33.29 -16.68
C VAL A 822 -0.69 32.16 -16.65
N ARG A 823 -1.28 31.89 -15.47
CA ARG A 823 -2.25 30.81 -15.29
C ARG A 823 -3.29 31.16 -14.23
N THR A 824 -4.52 30.75 -14.44
CA THR A 824 -5.58 30.66 -13.43
C THR A 824 -5.95 29.19 -13.19
N ILE A 825 -6.17 28.80 -11.93
CA ILE A 825 -6.61 27.45 -11.56
C ILE A 825 -7.67 27.53 -10.46
N ASP A 826 -8.78 26.81 -10.65
CA ASP A 826 -9.83 26.66 -9.63
C ASP A 826 -9.60 25.38 -8.80
N GLY A 827 -9.99 25.41 -7.54
CA GLY A 827 -9.76 24.35 -6.55
C GLY A 827 -10.96 24.09 -5.64
N PRO A 828 -11.03 22.91 -5.00
CA PRO A 828 -12.12 22.53 -4.12
C PRO A 828 -12.31 23.48 -2.92
N GLY A 829 -13.57 23.83 -2.65
CA GLY A 829 -13.99 24.57 -1.46
C GLY A 829 -14.33 23.67 -0.27
N ALA A 830 -13.65 22.53 -0.09
CA ALA A 830 -13.95 21.59 0.97
C ALA A 830 -13.28 22.00 2.30
N PRO A 831 -13.93 21.82 3.47
CA PRO A 831 -13.32 22.10 4.76
C PRO A 831 -12.19 21.10 5.06
N GLY A 832 -11.13 21.55 5.72
CA GLY A 832 -9.90 20.77 5.93
C GLY A 832 -8.81 21.09 4.91
N LEU A 833 -7.85 20.18 4.77
CA LEU A 833 -6.72 20.29 3.85
C LEU A 833 -7.16 19.98 2.41
N ASN A 834 -6.69 20.78 1.45
CA ASN A 834 -6.90 20.66 0.02
C ASN A 834 -5.57 20.81 -0.73
N ARG A 835 -5.44 20.14 -1.88
CA ARG A 835 -4.28 20.21 -2.80
C ARG A 835 -4.75 20.49 -4.22
N VAL A 836 -4.10 21.44 -4.90
CA VAL A 836 -4.25 21.72 -6.34
C VAL A 836 -2.89 21.61 -7.02
N THR A 837 -2.83 21.20 -8.29
CA THR A 837 -1.57 21.11 -9.04
C THR A 837 -1.55 22.05 -10.25
N TRP A 838 -0.50 22.86 -10.37
CA TRP A 838 -0.17 23.60 -11.57
C TRP A 838 0.81 22.83 -12.45
N ASP A 839 0.35 22.49 -13.66
CA ASP A 839 1.09 21.84 -14.75
C ASP A 839 2.35 22.58 -15.28
N LEU A 840 2.71 23.73 -14.68
CA LEU A 840 3.79 24.63 -15.10
C LEU A 840 3.58 25.25 -16.50
N ARG A 841 2.33 25.39 -16.94
CA ARG A 841 1.96 25.97 -18.23
C ARG A 841 1.25 27.32 -18.10
N HIS A 842 1.20 28.06 -19.19
CA HIS A 842 0.25 29.16 -19.37
C HIS A 842 -1.21 28.64 -19.40
N ASP A 843 -2.18 29.55 -19.33
CA ASP A 843 -3.60 29.21 -19.52
C ASP A 843 -3.84 28.58 -20.91
N PRO A 844 -4.81 27.64 -21.03
CA PRO A 844 -5.24 27.12 -22.32
C PRO A 844 -5.98 28.20 -23.11
N ILE A 845 -6.00 28.08 -24.44
CA ILE A 845 -6.81 28.99 -25.28
C ILE A 845 -8.28 28.80 -24.91
N PRO A 846 -9.02 29.86 -24.49
CA PRO A 846 -10.44 29.75 -24.16
C PRO A 846 -11.24 29.24 -25.36
N HIS A 847 -12.10 28.24 -25.12
CA HIS A 847 -12.90 27.62 -26.17
C HIS A 847 -14.39 27.67 -25.82
N ASP A 848 -15.19 28.30 -26.68
CA ASP A 848 -16.65 28.34 -26.52
C ASP A 848 -17.26 27.00 -26.97
N THR A 849 -17.55 26.13 -26.01
CA THR A 849 -18.21 24.83 -26.23
C THR A 849 -19.71 24.95 -26.49
N THR A 850 -20.30 26.16 -26.42
CA THR A 850 -21.71 26.38 -26.77
C THR A 850 -21.92 26.71 -28.25
N ARG A 851 -20.87 27.17 -28.96
CA ARG A 851 -20.91 27.46 -30.40
C ARG A 851 -20.56 26.28 -31.31
N TYR A 852 -20.07 25.15 -30.78
CA TYR A 852 -19.64 24.01 -31.59
C TYR A 852 -20.08 22.65 -31.04
N ALA A 853 -20.50 21.78 -31.95
CA ALA A 853 -20.64 20.33 -31.74
C ALA A 853 -19.79 19.56 -32.78
N VAL A 854 -18.49 19.84 -32.81
CA VAL A 854 -17.53 19.26 -33.77
C VAL A 854 -16.68 18.19 -33.08
N PRO A 855 -16.79 16.90 -33.46
CA PRO A 855 -16.09 15.82 -32.76
C PRO A 855 -14.56 16.00 -32.72
N ASN A 856 -13.96 15.81 -31.54
CA ASN A 856 -12.53 15.95 -31.24
C ASN A 856 -12.02 17.40 -31.14
N LEU A 857 -12.85 18.33 -30.65
CA LEU A 857 -12.44 19.66 -30.18
C LEU A 857 -12.73 19.88 -28.68
N ASP A 858 -13.15 18.84 -27.97
CA ASP A 858 -13.71 18.88 -26.61
C ASP A 858 -12.68 19.23 -25.50
N SER A 859 -11.42 19.47 -25.86
CA SER A 859 -10.44 20.16 -25.01
C SER A 859 -9.62 21.16 -25.83
N GLY A 860 -9.56 22.40 -25.36
CA GLY A 860 -8.61 23.39 -25.86
C GLY A 860 -7.16 22.90 -25.68
N PRO A 861 -6.20 23.40 -26.47
CA PRO A 861 -4.81 23.03 -26.29
C PRO A 861 -4.29 23.56 -24.95
N ASP A 862 -3.46 22.77 -24.27
CA ASP A 862 -2.70 23.27 -23.13
C ASP A 862 -1.85 24.49 -23.53
N GLY A 863 -1.73 25.48 -22.63
CA GLY A 863 -0.78 26.58 -22.82
C GLY A 863 0.67 26.08 -22.86
N PRO A 864 1.62 26.79 -23.49
CA PRO A 864 3.03 26.41 -23.47
C PRO A 864 3.58 26.38 -22.04
N PHE A 865 4.60 25.54 -21.80
CA PHE A 865 5.35 25.58 -20.53
C PHE A 865 5.94 26.98 -20.26
N VAL A 866 5.93 27.40 -19.01
CA VAL A 866 6.57 28.65 -18.58
C VAL A 866 8.10 28.57 -18.66
N LEU A 867 8.76 29.73 -18.67
CA LEU A 867 10.21 29.78 -18.47
C LEU A 867 10.53 29.47 -16.99
N PRO A 868 11.43 28.52 -16.67
CA PRO A 868 11.88 28.28 -15.30
C PRO A 868 12.45 29.56 -14.65
N GLY A 869 12.02 29.86 -13.43
CA GLY A 869 12.24 31.15 -12.78
C GLY A 869 11.48 31.29 -11.47
N GLN A 870 11.25 32.53 -11.04
CA GLN A 870 10.43 32.85 -9.86
C GLN A 870 9.02 33.27 -10.29
N PHE A 871 8.03 32.81 -9.52
CA PHE A 871 6.61 33.08 -9.69
C PHE A 871 6.00 33.46 -8.34
N THR A 872 4.89 34.17 -8.36
CA THR A 872 4.10 34.50 -7.18
C THR A 872 2.69 33.96 -7.36
N VAL A 873 2.22 33.15 -6.42
CA VAL A 873 0.90 32.51 -6.45
C VAL A 873 -0.02 33.24 -5.47
N VAL A 874 -1.20 33.64 -5.94
CA VAL A 874 -2.22 34.32 -5.12
C VAL A 874 -3.46 33.44 -5.03
N LEU A 875 -3.67 32.85 -3.86
CA LEU A 875 -4.94 32.22 -3.48
C LEU A 875 -5.98 33.30 -3.20
N THR A 876 -7.20 33.09 -3.67
CA THR A 876 -8.41 33.86 -3.36
C THR A 876 -9.52 32.91 -2.94
N VAL A 877 -10.19 33.19 -1.82
CA VAL A 877 -11.29 32.39 -1.23
C VAL A 877 -12.33 33.36 -0.70
N GLY A 878 -13.44 33.54 -1.41
CA GLY A 878 -14.39 34.62 -1.14
C GLY A 878 -13.69 35.99 -1.17
N ASP A 879 -13.86 36.80 -0.11
CA ASP A 879 -13.18 38.09 0.06
C ASP A 879 -11.69 37.97 0.48
N GLU A 880 -11.23 36.79 0.92
CA GLU A 880 -9.87 36.60 1.41
C GLU A 880 -8.85 36.33 0.32
N ARG A 881 -7.62 36.81 0.52
CA ARG A 881 -6.49 36.60 -0.39
C ARG A 881 -5.20 36.31 0.37
N ARG A 882 -4.50 35.24 -0.02
CA ARG A 882 -3.19 34.83 0.52
C ARG A 882 -2.18 34.75 -0.63
N GLN A 883 -0.91 35.04 -0.36
CA GLN A 883 0.15 35.05 -1.37
C GLN A 883 1.33 34.20 -0.90
N GLN A 884 1.92 33.42 -1.82
CA GLN A 884 3.16 32.68 -1.62
C GLN A 884 4.05 32.82 -2.86
N ASP A 885 5.36 32.68 -2.68
CA ASP A 885 6.32 32.66 -3.80
C ASP A 885 6.68 31.20 -4.17
N LEU A 886 6.99 30.98 -5.45
CA LEU A 886 7.26 29.68 -6.05
C LEU A 886 8.49 29.75 -6.97
N THR A 887 9.45 28.85 -6.77
CA THR A 887 10.54 28.62 -7.71
C THR A 887 10.24 27.45 -8.64
N VAL A 888 10.30 27.68 -9.96
CA VAL A 888 10.27 26.62 -10.97
C VAL A 888 11.69 26.34 -11.45
N ARG A 889 12.24 25.17 -11.09
CA ARG A 889 13.55 24.66 -11.51
C ARG A 889 13.52 24.15 -12.95
N PRO A 890 14.59 24.33 -13.74
CA PRO A 890 14.79 23.59 -14.99
C PRO A 890 15.17 22.13 -14.73
N ASP A 891 14.86 21.21 -15.67
CA ASP A 891 15.52 19.90 -15.70
C ASP A 891 17.05 20.06 -15.86
N GLU A 892 17.80 19.75 -14.81
CA GLU A 892 19.27 19.86 -14.71
C GLU A 892 20.00 18.76 -15.51
N ARG A 893 19.31 17.66 -15.85
CA ARG A 893 19.86 16.58 -16.68
C ARG A 893 20.06 17.07 -18.12
N LEU A 894 19.37 18.15 -18.52
CA LEU A 894 19.46 18.76 -19.85
C LEU A 894 20.51 19.88 -19.88
N ARG A 895 21.65 19.58 -20.53
CA ARG A 895 22.77 20.50 -20.76
C ARG A 895 22.47 21.46 -21.93
N ILE A 896 21.48 22.34 -21.75
CA ILE A 896 21.09 23.40 -22.68
C ILE A 896 21.29 24.78 -22.05
N SER A 897 21.56 25.80 -22.86
CA SER A 897 21.83 27.15 -22.34
C SER A 897 20.55 27.88 -21.91
N GLU A 898 20.70 28.91 -21.07
CA GLU A 898 19.61 29.83 -20.72
C GLU A 898 19.01 30.50 -21.97
N ALA A 899 19.88 30.87 -22.93
CA ALA A 899 19.46 31.41 -24.22
C ALA A 899 18.66 30.40 -25.07
N ASP A 900 18.96 29.10 -25.00
CA ASP A 900 18.17 28.06 -25.67
C ASP A 900 16.78 27.89 -25.04
N ARG A 901 16.71 27.96 -23.70
CA ARG A 901 15.46 27.87 -22.94
C ARG A 901 14.55 29.07 -23.24
N LEU A 902 15.10 30.29 -23.22
CA LEU A 902 14.40 31.51 -23.61
C LEU A 902 13.93 31.43 -25.08
N ALA A 903 14.82 31.05 -26.00
CA ALA A 903 14.52 30.92 -27.42
C ALA A 903 13.45 29.87 -27.75
N ARG A 904 13.28 28.83 -26.91
CA ARG A 904 12.14 27.91 -26.97
C ARG A 904 10.88 28.59 -26.45
N TYR A 905 10.96 29.18 -25.26
CA TYR A 905 9.82 29.82 -24.58
C TYR A 905 9.15 30.88 -25.45
N GLU A 906 9.93 31.85 -25.95
CA GLU A 906 9.48 32.89 -26.89
C GLU A 906 8.74 32.29 -28.09
N PHE A 907 9.36 31.32 -28.77
CA PHE A 907 8.77 30.66 -29.94
C PHE A 907 7.47 29.90 -29.61
N THR A 908 7.40 29.22 -28.45
CA THR A 908 6.18 28.52 -28.03
C THR A 908 5.06 29.47 -27.61
N LEU A 909 5.39 30.68 -27.14
CA LEU A 909 4.42 31.74 -26.88
C LEU A 909 3.93 32.41 -28.18
N GLU A 910 4.83 32.80 -29.09
CA GLU A 910 4.47 33.36 -30.40
C GLU A 910 3.55 32.40 -31.18
N LEU A 911 3.84 31.09 -31.12
CA LEU A 911 3.02 30.04 -31.72
C LEU A 911 1.64 29.89 -31.04
N HIS A 912 1.57 30.09 -29.71
CA HIS A 912 0.32 30.01 -28.94
C HIS A 912 -0.59 31.21 -29.22
N GLU A 913 -0.02 32.41 -29.25
CA GLU A 913 -0.71 33.65 -29.61
C GLU A 913 -1.23 33.60 -31.05
N LEU A 914 -0.43 33.10 -32.00
CA LEU A 914 -0.87 32.88 -33.39
C LEU A 914 -2.06 31.89 -33.46
N LYS A 915 -2.10 30.87 -32.60
CA LYS A 915 -3.24 29.95 -32.54
C LYS A 915 -4.46 30.58 -31.85
N ARG A 916 -4.26 31.43 -30.85
CA ARG A 916 -5.33 32.20 -30.19
C ARG A 916 -6.03 33.10 -31.22
N LEU A 917 -5.25 33.88 -31.97
CA LEU A 917 -5.73 34.69 -33.10
C LEU A 917 -6.49 33.83 -34.13
N ALA A 918 -5.88 32.75 -34.63
CA ALA A 918 -6.54 31.91 -35.64
C ALA A 918 -7.77 31.12 -35.15
N TYR A 919 -8.00 31.05 -33.83
CA TYR A 919 -9.26 30.59 -33.26
C TYR A 919 -10.29 31.72 -33.19
N GLU A 920 -9.94 32.87 -32.63
CA GLU A 920 -10.83 34.01 -32.45
C GLU A 920 -11.33 34.58 -33.78
N GLU A 921 -10.44 34.85 -34.74
CA GLU A 921 -10.81 35.35 -36.07
C GLU A 921 -11.58 34.28 -36.87
N GLY A 922 -11.26 33.01 -36.67
CA GLY A 922 -11.99 31.88 -37.26
C GLY A 922 -13.41 31.70 -36.71
N VAL A 923 -13.66 32.10 -35.46
CA VAL A 923 -15.01 32.20 -34.89
C VAL A 923 -15.73 33.43 -35.42
N SER A 924 -15.05 34.58 -35.50
CA SER A 924 -15.62 35.84 -36.02
C SER A 924 -16.09 35.69 -37.47
N ALA A 925 -15.22 35.18 -38.35
CA ALA A 925 -15.56 34.95 -39.77
C ALA A 925 -16.71 33.93 -39.93
N TYR A 926 -16.78 32.90 -39.08
CA TYR A 926 -17.90 31.94 -39.10
C TYR A 926 -19.23 32.54 -38.61
N ASP A 927 -19.21 33.40 -37.58
CA ASP A 927 -20.42 34.09 -37.12
C ASP A 927 -20.93 35.11 -38.16
N LEU A 928 -20.02 35.72 -38.94
CA LEU A 928 -20.37 36.57 -40.09
C LEU A 928 -20.90 35.77 -41.28
N GLU A 929 -20.29 34.63 -41.62
CA GLU A 929 -20.79 33.67 -42.64
C GLU A 929 -22.20 33.18 -42.30
N ARG A 930 -22.46 32.89 -41.01
CA ARG A 930 -23.77 32.51 -40.50
C ARG A 930 -24.77 33.67 -40.57
N GLU A 931 -24.41 34.88 -40.13
CA GLU A 931 -25.29 36.05 -40.24
C GLU A 931 -25.62 36.39 -41.70
N ALA A 932 -24.65 36.27 -42.60
CA ALA A 932 -24.85 36.47 -44.03
C ALA A 932 -25.80 35.43 -44.65
N SER A 933 -25.63 34.16 -44.27
CA SER A 933 -26.53 33.07 -44.67
C SER A 933 -27.95 33.30 -44.16
N GLU A 934 -28.11 33.66 -42.88
CA GLU A 934 -29.40 33.97 -42.26
C GLU A 934 -30.08 35.20 -42.93
N ALA A 935 -29.31 36.21 -43.34
CA ALA A 935 -29.81 37.38 -44.07
C ALA A 935 -30.28 37.02 -45.49
N VAL A 936 -29.55 36.14 -46.21
CA VAL A 936 -29.97 35.66 -47.53
C VAL A 936 -31.18 34.75 -47.43
N GLU A 937 -31.25 33.81 -46.48
CA GLU A 937 -32.44 32.97 -46.26
C GLU A 937 -33.68 33.82 -45.91
N ALA A 938 -33.52 34.88 -45.12
CA ALA A 938 -34.60 35.81 -44.80
C ALA A 938 -35.11 36.58 -46.04
N LEU A 939 -34.23 36.92 -46.99
CA LEU A 939 -34.59 37.55 -48.25
C LEU A 939 -35.23 36.56 -49.23
N GLU A 940 -34.76 35.31 -49.32
CA GLU A 940 -35.41 34.25 -50.12
C GLU A 940 -36.80 33.87 -49.59
N GLY A 941 -37.02 34.01 -48.28
CA GLY A 941 -38.28 33.70 -47.60
C GLY A 941 -39.35 34.80 -47.64
N ALA A 942 -39.07 35.97 -48.23
CA ALA A 942 -39.94 37.15 -48.17
C ALA A 942 -40.74 37.39 -49.47
N ASP A 943 -42.02 37.77 -49.34
CA ASP A 943 -42.88 38.16 -50.48
C ASP A 943 -42.43 39.53 -51.07
N ASP A 944 -42.39 39.63 -52.41
CA ASP A 944 -42.07 40.85 -53.19
C ASP A 944 -40.65 41.46 -52.99
N VAL A 945 -39.62 40.64 -52.74
CA VAL A 945 -38.20 41.06 -52.82
C VAL A 945 -37.74 41.26 -54.28
N ASP A 946 -36.91 42.28 -54.52
CA ASP A 946 -36.35 42.59 -55.84
C ASP A 946 -35.21 41.60 -56.22
N GLU A 947 -35.21 41.13 -57.47
CA GLU A 947 -34.25 40.14 -57.98
C GLU A 947 -32.80 40.71 -57.97
N ASP A 948 -32.65 42.02 -58.27
CA ASP A 948 -31.34 42.71 -58.19
C ASP A 948 -30.83 42.84 -56.73
N VAL A 949 -31.74 42.90 -55.74
CA VAL A 949 -31.39 42.97 -54.31
C VAL A 949 -30.99 41.60 -53.77
N LEU A 950 -31.71 40.55 -54.14
CA LEU A 950 -31.40 39.19 -53.72
C LEU A 950 -30.07 38.69 -54.31
N GLU A 951 -29.78 39.00 -55.58
CA GLU A 951 -28.50 38.63 -56.19
C GLU A 951 -27.34 39.41 -55.55
N ARG A 952 -27.51 40.72 -55.27
CA ARG A 952 -26.49 41.50 -54.55
C ARG A 952 -26.25 40.99 -53.12
N ALA A 953 -27.29 40.56 -52.42
CA ALA A 953 -27.15 39.93 -51.10
C ALA A 953 -26.33 38.63 -51.17
N LYS A 954 -26.48 37.85 -52.24
CA LYS A 954 -25.69 36.63 -52.50
C LYS A 954 -24.25 36.91 -52.89
N GLU A 955 -23.98 37.96 -53.66
CA GLU A 955 -22.59 38.42 -53.93
C GLU A 955 -21.86 38.73 -52.61
N LEU A 956 -22.50 39.51 -51.74
CA LEU A 956 -21.95 39.91 -50.44
C LEU A 956 -21.76 38.71 -49.50
N ALA A 957 -22.71 37.77 -49.48
CA ALA A 957 -22.59 36.54 -48.69
C ALA A 957 -21.45 35.63 -49.18
N ALA A 958 -21.24 35.53 -50.51
CA ALA A 958 -20.12 34.76 -51.08
C ALA A 958 -18.75 35.42 -50.82
N GLU A 959 -18.69 36.75 -50.73
CA GLU A 959 -17.48 37.48 -50.33
C GLU A 959 -17.12 37.23 -48.85
N ILE A 960 -18.13 37.11 -47.99
CA ILE A 960 -17.97 36.67 -46.59
C ILE A 960 -17.57 35.19 -46.51
N GLU A 961 -18.18 34.31 -47.32
CA GLU A 961 -17.85 32.88 -47.40
C GLU A 961 -16.38 32.67 -47.80
N GLU A 962 -15.82 33.43 -48.76
CA GLU A 962 -14.41 33.32 -49.16
C GLU A 962 -13.45 33.63 -47.99
N VAL A 963 -13.73 34.67 -47.19
CA VAL A 963 -12.90 35.03 -46.04
C VAL A 963 -13.08 34.05 -44.88
N ALA A 964 -14.27 33.50 -44.69
CA ALA A 964 -14.52 32.42 -43.74
C ALA A 964 -13.78 31.13 -44.11
N ASP A 965 -13.73 30.77 -45.40
CA ASP A 965 -12.95 29.64 -45.90
C ASP A 965 -11.43 29.89 -45.78
N GLU A 966 -10.94 31.10 -46.04
CA GLU A 966 -9.53 31.47 -45.82
C GLU A 966 -9.13 31.28 -44.35
N TRP A 967 -9.94 31.78 -43.41
CA TRP A 967 -9.69 31.56 -41.98
C TRP A 967 -9.83 30.10 -41.54
N ARG A 968 -10.77 29.36 -42.13
CA ARG A 968 -10.96 27.91 -41.91
C ARG A 968 -9.74 27.11 -42.36
N ASP A 969 -9.10 27.48 -43.46
CA ASP A 969 -7.86 26.84 -43.95
C ASP A 969 -6.61 27.29 -43.15
N ILE A 970 -6.51 28.57 -42.78
CA ILE A 970 -5.45 29.10 -41.90
C ILE A 970 -5.48 28.40 -40.53
N ASN A 971 -6.65 28.35 -39.88
CA ASN A 971 -6.85 27.64 -38.63
C ASN A 971 -6.52 26.15 -38.77
N ASN A 972 -6.96 25.47 -39.84
CA ASN A 972 -6.58 24.07 -40.07
C ASN A 972 -5.07 23.87 -40.27
N ASN A 973 -4.37 24.75 -40.99
CA ASN A 973 -2.92 24.68 -41.18
C ASN A 973 -2.17 24.90 -39.86
N ILE A 974 -2.56 25.92 -39.09
CA ILE A 974 -2.01 26.23 -37.76
C ILE A 974 -2.31 25.09 -36.78
N ARG A 975 -3.54 24.57 -36.70
CA ARG A 975 -3.96 23.46 -35.83
C ARG A 975 -3.21 22.17 -36.14
N ASN A 976 -3.11 21.79 -37.42
CA ASN A 976 -2.37 20.60 -37.83
C ASN A 976 -0.87 20.72 -37.55
N TRP A 977 -0.29 21.92 -37.71
CA TRP A 977 1.11 22.15 -37.37
C TRP A 977 1.34 22.21 -35.86
N TRP A 978 0.48 22.89 -35.10
CA TRP A 978 0.46 23.00 -33.64
C TRP A 978 0.50 21.63 -32.98
N THR A 979 -0.47 20.76 -33.29
CA THR A 979 -0.58 19.45 -32.66
C THR A 979 0.63 18.57 -32.98
N GLY A 980 1.15 18.63 -34.21
CA GLY A 980 2.39 17.95 -34.57
C GLY A 980 3.65 18.57 -33.91
N LEU A 981 3.69 19.88 -33.70
CA LEU A 981 4.89 20.59 -33.25
C LEU A 981 5.04 20.62 -31.74
N LEU A 982 3.97 20.83 -30.97
CA LEU A 982 4.01 20.68 -29.52
C LEU A 982 4.09 19.21 -29.09
N GLY A 983 3.56 18.28 -29.89
CA GLY A 983 3.91 16.86 -29.78
C GLY A 983 5.41 16.55 -29.96
N ASN A 984 6.20 17.49 -30.49
CA ASN A 984 7.67 17.43 -30.57
C ASN A 984 8.39 18.32 -29.53
N PHE A 985 7.75 19.36 -28.97
CA PHE A 985 8.35 20.23 -27.94
C PHE A 985 8.00 19.79 -26.52
N ASP A 986 6.74 19.50 -26.24
CA ASP A 986 6.25 19.05 -24.93
C ASP A 986 6.15 17.52 -24.88
N GLY A 987 5.99 16.87 -26.04
CA GLY A 987 5.82 15.43 -26.17
C GLY A 987 4.36 15.01 -26.04
N GLY A 988 4.16 13.72 -25.75
CA GLY A 988 2.87 13.11 -25.50
C GLY A 988 3.03 11.60 -25.29
N PRO A 989 1.93 10.84 -25.09
CA PRO A 989 1.98 9.40 -24.88
C PRO A 989 2.72 8.61 -25.98
N SER A 990 2.82 9.16 -27.20
CA SER A 990 3.51 8.56 -28.35
C SER A 990 4.92 9.12 -28.63
N THR A 991 5.32 10.25 -28.04
CA THR A 991 6.56 10.97 -28.37
C THR A 991 7.20 11.62 -27.14
N THR A 992 8.51 11.44 -26.96
CA THR A 992 9.26 12.30 -26.01
C THR A 992 9.56 13.62 -26.73
N GLY A 993 9.18 14.75 -26.12
CA GLY A 993 9.41 16.09 -26.68
C GLY A 993 10.84 16.61 -26.53
N SER A 994 11.04 17.91 -26.70
CA SER A 994 12.32 18.60 -26.52
C SER A 994 12.20 19.95 -25.81
N LEU A 995 13.07 20.17 -24.82
CA LEU A 995 13.28 21.48 -24.18
C LEU A 995 14.36 22.32 -24.88
N THR A 996 14.87 21.91 -26.05
CA THR A 996 15.82 22.69 -26.86
C THR A 996 15.16 23.88 -27.56
N SER A 997 16.00 24.82 -28.01
CA SER A 997 15.63 25.90 -28.92
C SER A 997 15.05 25.39 -30.27
N PRO A 998 14.21 26.20 -30.96
CA PRO A 998 13.59 25.85 -32.23
C PRO A 998 14.56 26.03 -33.41
N SER A 999 14.38 25.22 -34.45
CA SER A 999 15.16 25.28 -35.69
C SER A 999 14.79 26.50 -36.55
N ASP A 1000 15.71 26.92 -37.42
CA ASP A 1000 15.47 28.04 -38.33
C ASP A 1000 14.28 27.81 -39.26
N ASP A 1001 13.97 26.56 -39.63
CA ASP A 1001 12.79 26.22 -40.43
C ASP A 1001 11.48 26.30 -39.64
N GLN A 1002 11.50 25.98 -38.34
CA GLN A 1002 10.35 26.21 -37.45
C GLN A 1002 10.09 27.71 -37.32
N ARG A 1003 11.14 28.52 -37.08
CA ARG A 1003 11.04 30.00 -37.04
C ARG A 1003 10.55 30.59 -38.36
N ARG A 1004 11.09 30.15 -39.51
CA ARG A 1004 10.62 30.57 -40.85
C ARG A 1004 9.15 30.23 -41.09
N ARG A 1005 8.70 29.04 -40.68
CA ARG A 1005 7.29 28.62 -40.86
C ARG A 1005 6.35 29.41 -39.95
N LEU A 1006 6.77 29.74 -38.73
CA LEU A 1006 6.01 30.59 -37.81
C LEU A 1006 5.79 31.97 -38.42
N GLY A 1007 6.87 32.69 -38.75
CA GLY A 1007 6.77 34.04 -39.33
C GLY A 1007 5.89 34.10 -40.58
N ARG A 1008 6.00 33.11 -41.49
CA ARG A 1008 5.12 33.01 -42.66
C ARG A 1008 3.64 32.83 -42.29
N LEU A 1009 3.32 31.99 -41.29
CA LEU A 1009 1.93 31.82 -40.84
C LEU A 1009 1.40 33.06 -40.12
N THR A 1010 2.24 33.79 -39.38
CA THR A 1010 1.88 35.07 -38.78
C THR A 1010 1.61 36.14 -39.85
N ASP A 1011 2.43 36.20 -40.90
CA ASP A 1011 2.19 37.08 -42.06
C ASP A 1011 0.89 36.71 -42.81
N GLU A 1012 0.61 35.42 -42.99
CA GLU A 1012 -0.63 34.92 -43.63
C GLU A 1012 -1.88 35.26 -42.79
N ALA A 1013 -1.86 34.98 -41.48
CA ALA A 1013 -2.97 35.31 -40.57
C ALA A 1013 -3.22 36.83 -40.46
N ARG A 1014 -2.16 37.66 -40.45
CA ARG A 1014 -2.30 39.12 -40.44
C ARG A 1014 -3.01 39.64 -41.70
N VAL A 1015 -2.68 39.10 -42.87
CA VAL A 1015 -3.33 39.50 -44.14
C VAL A 1015 -4.81 39.06 -44.18
N ALA A 1016 -5.13 37.87 -43.67
CA ALA A 1016 -6.53 37.42 -43.57
C ALA A 1016 -7.34 38.26 -42.55
N GLY A 1017 -6.71 38.74 -41.47
CA GLY A 1017 -7.33 39.68 -40.53
C GLY A 1017 -7.62 41.03 -41.18
N GLU A 1018 -6.66 41.59 -41.91
CA GLU A 1018 -6.82 42.83 -42.68
C GLU A 1018 -7.95 42.74 -43.73
N ARG A 1019 -8.26 41.54 -44.26
CA ARG A 1019 -9.44 41.29 -45.10
C ARG A 1019 -10.74 41.16 -44.31
N LEU A 1020 -10.71 40.49 -43.15
CA LEU A 1020 -11.88 40.29 -42.31
C LEU A 1020 -12.40 41.63 -41.74
N ASP A 1021 -11.51 42.52 -41.33
CA ASP A 1021 -11.82 43.91 -40.94
C ASP A 1021 -12.54 44.69 -42.07
N GLU A 1022 -12.11 44.52 -43.32
CA GLU A 1022 -12.72 45.18 -44.51
C GLU A 1022 -14.14 44.65 -44.79
N VAL A 1023 -14.34 43.35 -44.62
CA VAL A 1023 -15.63 42.66 -44.80
C VAL A 1023 -16.62 42.93 -43.64
N GLU A 1024 -16.16 42.95 -42.38
CA GLU A 1024 -17.00 43.38 -41.25
C GLU A 1024 -17.31 44.89 -41.28
N GLY A 1025 -16.43 45.69 -41.86
CA GLY A 1025 -16.61 47.13 -42.05
C GLY A 1025 -17.70 47.48 -43.06
N ASP A 1026 -17.49 47.11 -44.33
CA ASP A 1026 -18.31 47.60 -45.45
C ASP A 1026 -19.29 46.53 -46.00
N VAL A 1027 -18.87 45.26 -46.14
CA VAL A 1027 -19.65 44.20 -46.82
C VAL A 1027 -20.86 43.75 -45.98
N ILE A 1028 -20.66 43.38 -44.71
CA ILE A 1028 -21.79 43.03 -43.83
C ILE A 1028 -22.69 44.25 -43.55
N ALA A 1029 -22.16 45.47 -43.63
CA ALA A 1029 -22.93 46.70 -43.46
C ALA A 1029 -23.85 46.98 -44.67
N GLU A 1030 -23.41 46.69 -45.89
CA GLU A 1030 -24.27 46.67 -47.08
C GLU A 1030 -25.35 45.59 -46.94
N LEU A 1031 -24.98 44.35 -46.56
CA LEU A 1031 -25.90 43.22 -46.44
C LEU A 1031 -26.99 43.45 -45.37
N ARG A 1032 -26.60 43.95 -44.18
CA ARG A 1032 -27.52 44.43 -43.12
C ARG A 1032 -28.38 45.62 -43.55
N GLY A 1033 -28.00 46.31 -44.62
CA GLY A 1033 -28.77 47.38 -45.26
C GLY A 1033 -29.79 46.87 -46.30
N LEU A 1034 -29.48 45.78 -47.01
CA LEU A 1034 -30.39 45.12 -47.95
C LEU A 1034 -31.46 44.26 -47.25
N SER A 1035 -31.14 43.73 -46.07
CA SER A 1035 -32.03 42.88 -45.25
C SER A 1035 -33.07 43.65 -44.41
N ARG A 1036 -33.21 44.98 -44.54
CA ARG A 1036 -34.01 45.85 -43.65
C ARG A 1036 -35.08 46.70 -44.34
#